data_AF-A0A853BPA9-F1
#
_entry.id   AF-A0A853BPA9-F1
#
_cell.length_a   1.000
_cell.length_b   1.000
_cell.length_c   1.000
_cell.angle_alpha   90.00
_cell.angle_beta   90.00
_cell.angle_gamma   90.00
#
_symmetry.space_group_name_H-M   'P 1'
#
loop_
_entity.id
_entity.type
_entity.pdbx_description
1 polymer ?
#
loop_
_entity_poly.entity_id
_entity_poly.type
_entity_poly.pdbx_seq_one_letter_code
_entity_poly.pdbx_strand_id
1 'polypeptide(L)'
;MTTGPATSTGAAPRRYDSSAVAARSLLDRLADSGLDPAARRWVLAALRGDDAIAACARGEDIPWPVVEQAEDARRLPPAAHARRSFLRRIEVQGFRGIGRPAALEFAPGPGLTVIVGRNGSGKSSFAEAAEAALTGRNLRWDAMPAGWRDGWRNLHFDERTEITVELQLAGDRGPTRVTRVWSGDSVRSARGEVVGPDGAVVPLRSMGWDPELSRYRPFLSYDELGRAVTGRAAELYDTLTALLGLTDLTEAERRLARACDQYAKRRDRPGREHGYLLERLRSSSDRRAGLAAQLLTAPSIDLDRLAQIAADDGPADPAQHLVLRRLRRLSVPERALLTDVVNELRGAAMELAMAAGTKGDRARGVAELLRRALEHHRRHPAETDCPTCGAGGALDGDWVRRAEAEIRRLEPVAAGAAAAYERADNARDQARFLMAPMPAWLPPDSELGRVWAEWEAGTEITDLTQLAEHIETVGRRLRSTAVAARKAAGERLDDPTDGWSELAEQLAAWVEDARAATAAREALRPAEQALEWFTGIAREIRAERLRPLAAQAEHVWHRLRQERRIDLEALRLVGRGARRRVAVDVAVDGAEAEGTSPGLLSQGEFQALALSICLPRTLVPDNPFGFLLLDDPVQAMDTETVEGLSTVLAEVGRHRQLVVFTHDTRLPDALHRLGLPADIRRIQRDAMSNVWVADTDRTGGGAAGAGGPAAPPGSGDPWGAPRADPLRGIG
;
A
#
# COMPACT_ATOMS: atom_id res chain seq x y z
N MET A 1 -80.54 3.93 -12.60
CA MET A 1 -79.33 4.27 -13.37
C MET A 1 -78.20 3.41 -12.84
N THR A 2 -77.63 2.62 -13.73
CA THR A 2 -76.89 1.39 -13.46
C THR A 2 -75.39 1.63 -13.27
N THR A 3 -74.78 0.80 -12.43
CA THR A 3 -73.34 0.70 -12.08
C THR A 3 -72.43 0.33 -13.26
N GLY A 4 -71.18 0.82 -13.25
CA GLY A 4 -70.06 0.32 -14.07
C GLY A 4 -68.71 0.47 -13.32
N PRO A 5 -67.79 -0.53 -13.36
CA PRO A 5 -66.58 -0.55 -12.54
C PRO A 5 -65.38 0.11 -13.22
N ALA A 6 -64.56 0.81 -12.43
CA ALA A 6 -63.29 1.38 -12.85
C ALA A 6 -62.22 0.29 -13.00
N THR A 7 -61.65 0.20 -14.19
CA THR A 7 -60.55 -0.68 -14.58
C THR A 7 -59.25 -0.29 -13.87
N SER A 8 -58.63 -1.27 -13.18
CA SER A 8 -57.27 -1.17 -12.67
C SER A 8 -56.27 -1.17 -13.82
N THR A 9 -55.60 -0.05 -14.05
CA THR A 9 -54.44 0.03 -14.94
C THR A 9 -53.23 -0.61 -14.25
N GLY A 10 -52.74 -1.70 -14.83
CA GLY A 10 -51.60 -2.48 -14.35
C GLY A 10 -50.33 -1.65 -14.19
N ALA A 11 -49.77 -1.69 -12.99
CA ALA A 11 -48.43 -1.18 -12.71
C ALA A 11 -47.39 -2.08 -13.39
N ALA A 12 -46.53 -1.48 -14.23
CA ALA A 12 -45.37 -2.14 -14.81
C ALA A 12 -44.38 -2.57 -13.70
N PRO A 13 -43.64 -3.69 -13.87
CA PRO A 13 -42.75 -4.21 -12.84
C PRO A 13 -41.61 -3.23 -12.55
N ARG A 14 -41.42 -2.95 -11.26
CA ARG A 14 -40.39 -2.07 -10.70
C ARG A 14 -39.01 -2.72 -10.83
N ARG A 15 -37.95 -1.94 -11.10
CA ARG A 15 -36.55 -2.37 -10.93
C ARG A 15 -36.36 -2.88 -9.49
N TYR A 16 -36.00 -4.14 -9.33
CA TYR A 16 -35.56 -4.68 -8.03
C TYR A 16 -34.05 -4.49 -7.94
N ASP A 17 -33.61 -3.29 -7.52
CA ASP A 17 -32.18 -3.07 -7.30
C ASP A 17 -31.74 -3.78 -6.01
N SER A 18 -31.37 -5.05 -6.15
CA SER A 18 -31.07 -5.95 -5.03
C SER A 18 -30.00 -5.42 -4.07
N SER A 19 -29.03 -4.63 -4.57
CA SER A 19 -27.99 -4.04 -3.72
C SER A 19 -28.54 -2.90 -2.86
N ALA A 20 -29.38 -2.03 -3.44
CA ALA A 20 -30.06 -0.96 -2.70
C ALA A 20 -30.96 -1.51 -1.57
N VAL A 21 -31.62 -2.66 -1.79
CA VAL A 21 -32.45 -3.28 -0.74
C VAL A 21 -31.59 -3.93 0.35
N ALA A 22 -30.43 -4.51 0.03
CA ALA A 22 -29.51 -5.02 1.05
C ALA A 22 -28.89 -3.88 1.89
N ALA A 23 -28.49 -2.79 1.24
CA ALA A 23 -27.99 -1.58 1.90
C ALA A 23 -29.05 -0.94 2.81
N ARG A 24 -30.31 -0.86 2.35
CA ARG A 24 -31.41 -0.33 3.17
C ARG A 24 -31.69 -1.21 4.41
N SER A 25 -31.76 -2.53 4.24
CA SER A 25 -31.92 -3.47 5.37
C SER A 25 -30.81 -3.30 6.41
N LEU A 26 -29.57 -3.12 5.97
CA LEU A 26 -28.44 -2.84 6.86
C LEU A 26 -28.60 -1.50 7.59
N LEU A 27 -29.00 -0.43 6.90
CA LEU A 27 -29.19 0.89 7.50
C LEU A 27 -30.34 0.91 8.51
N ASP A 28 -31.45 0.24 8.22
CA ASP A 28 -32.58 0.10 9.14
C ASP A 28 -32.13 -0.65 10.42
N ARG A 29 -31.41 -1.78 10.27
CA ARG A 29 -30.82 -2.51 11.41
C ARG A 29 -29.79 -1.70 12.18
N LEU A 30 -29.04 -0.83 11.51
CA LEU A 30 -28.07 0.07 12.15
C LEU A 30 -28.79 1.15 12.97
N ALA A 31 -29.90 1.69 12.45
CA ALA A 31 -30.69 2.71 13.14
C ALA A 31 -31.29 2.16 14.44
N ASP A 32 -31.77 0.92 14.41
CA ASP A 32 -32.34 0.22 15.56
C ASP A 32 -31.29 -0.46 16.46
N SER A 33 -30.00 -0.34 16.12
CA SER A 33 -28.92 -0.96 16.89
C SER A 33 -28.56 -0.16 18.15
N GLY A 34 -28.30 -0.87 19.25
CA GLY A 34 -27.66 -0.33 20.45
C GLY A 34 -26.14 -0.09 20.33
N LEU A 35 -25.63 0.02 19.11
CA LEU A 35 -24.21 0.20 18.83
C LEU A 35 -23.74 1.59 19.29
N ASP A 36 -22.54 1.67 19.86
CA ASP A 36 -21.91 2.92 20.29
C ASP A 36 -21.87 3.95 19.13
N PRO A 37 -22.13 5.25 19.37
CA PRO A 37 -22.13 6.27 18.32
C PRO A 37 -20.83 6.35 17.51
N ALA A 38 -19.67 6.11 18.13
CA ALA A 38 -18.39 6.09 17.41
C ALA A 38 -18.31 4.85 16.50
N ALA A 39 -18.68 3.67 16.98
CA ALA A 39 -18.74 2.45 16.17
C ALA A 39 -19.75 2.57 15.01
N ARG A 40 -20.90 3.22 15.24
CA ARG A 40 -21.88 3.53 14.19
C ARG A 40 -21.29 4.37 13.06
N ARG A 41 -20.47 5.38 13.37
CA ARG A 41 -19.78 6.20 12.35
C ARG A 41 -18.85 5.37 11.47
N TRP A 42 -18.15 4.38 12.05
CA TRP A 42 -17.30 3.46 11.28
C TRP A 42 -18.08 2.60 10.29
N VAL A 43 -19.27 2.12 10.67
CA VAL A 43 -20.18 1.41 9.74
C VAL A 43 -20.59 2.32 8.58
N LEU A 44 -21.03 3.54 8.88
CA LEU A 44 -21.45 4.50 7.85
C LEU A 44 -20.30 4.88 6.91
N ALA A 45 -19.10 5.05 7.46
CA ALA A 45 -17.89 5.32 6.70
C ALA A 45 -17.57 4.17 5.73
N ALA A 46 -17.64 2.92 6.20
CA ALA A 46 -17.37 1.74 5.38
C ALA A 46 -18.34 1.59 4.19
N LEU A 47 -19.59 2.01 4.35
CA LEU A 47 -20.60 2.02 3.29
C LEU A 47 -20.34 3.10 2.23
N ARG A 48 -19.72 4.22 2.61
CA ARG A 48 -19.42 5.33 1.68
C ARG A 48 -18.11 5.14 0.91
N GLY A 49 -17.10 4.55 1.54
CA GLY A 49 -15.81 4.26 0.87
C GLY A 49 -14.59 4.56 1.74
N ASP A 50 -13.41 4.37 1.15
CA ASP A 50 -12.13 4.47 1.87
C ASP A 50 -11.84 5.92 2.36
N ASP A 51 -12.26 6.94 1.60
CA ASP A 51 -12.12 8.35 2.02
C ASP A 51 -12.93 8.67 3.28
N ALA A 52 -14.14 8.13 3.37
CA ALA A 52 -14.99 8.30 4.54
C ALA A 52 -14.43 7.56 5.76
N ILE A 53 -13.76 6.42 5.58
CA ILE A 53 -13.03 5.73 6.65
C ILE A 53 -11.88 6.60 7.16
N ALA A 54 -11.12 7.21 6.25
CA ALA A 54 -10.04 8.11 6.64
C ALA A 54 -10.56 9.35 7.39
N ALA A 55 -11.69 9.92 6.94
CA ALA A 55 -12.38 11.03 7.61
C ALA A 55 -12.88 10.64 9.02
N CYS A 56 -13.55 9.49 9.14
CA CYS A 56 -14.05 8.97 10.42
C CYS A 56 -12.90 8.79 11.43
N ALA A 57 -11.74 8.32 10.97
CA ALA A 57 -10.58 8.15 11.82
C ALA A 57 -9.95 9.47 12.31
N ARG A 58 -10.13 10.57 11.56
CA ARG A 58 -9.76 11.93 12.01
C ARG A 58 -10.80 12.55 12.94
N GLY A 59 -11.86 11.84 13.27
CA GLY A 59 -12.96 12.33 14.10
C GLY A 59 -13.97 13.21 13.35
N GLU A 60 -13.86 13.30 12.02
CA GLU A 60 -14.82 14.03 11.20
C GLU A 60 -16.20 13.37 11.27
N ASP A 61 -17.25 14.18 11.13
CA ASP A 61 -18.61 13.66 11.15
C ASP A 61 -18.93 12.96 9.82
N ILE A 62 -19.58 11.81 9.92
CA ILE A 62 -20.00 11.02 8.76
C ILE A 62 -21.50 11.11 8.69
N PRO A 63 -22.07 11.91 7.77
CA PRO A 63 -23.50 12.11 7.72
C PRO A 63 -24.19 10.76 7.49
N TRP A 64 -25.40 10.61 8.04
CA TRP A 64 -26.25 9.49 7.66
C TRP A 64 -26.40 9.51 6.13
N PRO A 65 -26.21 8.38 5.43
CA PRO A 65 -26.44 8.33 4.01
C PRO A 65 -27.89 8.75 3.79
N VAL A 66 -28.07 9.85 3.06
CA VAL A 66 -29.36 10.12 2.43
C VAL A 66 -29.49 8.99 1.43
N VAL A 67 -30.25 7.96 1.79
CA VAL A 67 -30.78 7.05 0.80
C VAL A 67 -31.66 7.96 -0.03
N GLU A 68 -31.11 8.50 -1.12
CA GLU A 68 -31.89 9.19 -2.12
C GLU A 68 -33.09 8.27 -2.33
N GLN A 69 -34.27 8.80 -2.01
CA GLN A 69 -35.49 8.09 -2.33
C GLN A 69 -35.32 7.66 -3.78
N ALA A 70 -35.71 6.43 -4.11
CA ALA A 70 -35.63 5.87 -5.46
C ALA A 70 -36.49 6.65 -6.50
N GLU A 71 -36.70 7.95 -6.28
CA GLU A 71 -37.31 8.94 -7.12
C GLU A 71 -36.32 9.57 -8.11
N ASP A 72 -35.03 9.75 -7.81
CA ASP A 72 -34.08 10.26 -8.83
C ASP A 72 -33.56 9.19 -9.79
N ALA A 73 -33.65 7.91 -9.41
CA ALA A 73 -33.61 6.80 -10.36
C ALA A 73 -34.79 6.81 -11.37
N ARG A 74 -35.83 7.66 -11.18
CA ARG A 74 -36.93 7.85 -12.15
C ARG A 74 -36.53 8.74 -13.33
N ARG A 75 -35.39 9.44 -13.29
CA ARG A 75 -34.97 10.38 -14.34
C ARG A 75 -33.91 9.85 -15.31
N LEU A 76 -33.33 8.67 -15.04
CA LEU A 76 -32.57 7.97 -16.07
C LEU A 76 -33.58 7.33 -17.04
N PRO A 77 -33.44 7.52 -18.37
CA PRO A 77 -34.24 6.77 -19.33
C PRO A 77 -34.11 5.28 -18.98
N PRO A 78 -35.19 4.47 -19.10
CA PRO A 78 -35.13 3.06 -18.78
C PRO A 78 -33.99 2.44 -19.60
N ALA A 79 -32.87 2.13 -18.91
CA ALA A 79 -31.74 1.44 -19.52
C ALA A 79 -32.30 0.21 -20.23
N ALA A 80 -31.80 -0.03 -21.45
CA ALA A 80 -32.38 -0.90 -22.47
C ALA A 80 -32.52 -2.40 -22.10
N HIS A 81 -32.45 -2.80 -20.83
CA HIS A 81 -32.28 -4.18 -20.38
C HIS A 81 -33.37 -4.68 -19.44
N ALA A 82 -34.56 -4.07 -19.48
CA ALA A 82 -35.79 -4.70 -18.97
C ALA A 82 -36.39 -5.73 -19.95
N ARG A 83 -35.69 -6.01 -21.05
CA ARG A 83 -36.17 -6.79 -22.20
C ARG A 83 -35.29 -8.03 -22.31
N ARG A 84 -35.88 -9.20 -22.11
CA ARG A 84 -35.14 -10.47 -22.15
C ARG A 84 -34.52 -10.66 -23.54
N SER A 85 -33.24 -11.02 -23.60
CA SER A 85 -32.58 -11.41 -24.85
C SER A 85 -32.73 -12.92 -25.08
N PHE A 86 -33.14 -13.31 -26.28
CA PHE A 86 -33.19 -14.70 -26.71
C PHE A 86 -32.16 -14.95 -27.80
N LEU A 87 -31.55 -16.12 -27.81
CA LEU A 87 -30.65 -16.55 -28.86
C LEU A 87 -31.46 -16.86 -30.13
N ARG A 88 -31.06 -16.28 -31.25
CA ARG A 88 -31.69 -16.50 -32.57
C ARG A 88 -30.79 -17.30 -33.49
N ARG A 89 -29.49 -17.01 -33.53
CA ARG A 89 -28.53 -17.70 -34.38
C ARG A 89 -27.14 -17.72 -33.77
N ILE A 90 -26.42 -18.82 -33.94
CA ILE A 90 -24.96 -18.90 -33.72
C ILE A 90 -24.36 -19.34 -35.03
N GLU A 91 -23.45 -18.53 -35.58
CA GLU A 91 -22.72 -18.80 -36.81
C GLU A 91 -21.23 -18.78 -36.53
N VAL A 92 -20.53 -19.79 -37.04
CA VAL A 92 -19.13 -20.05 -36.71
C VAL A 92 -18.37 -20.47 -37.96
N GLN A 93 -17.18 -19.90 -38.15
CA GLN A 93 -16.23 -20.33 -39.18
C GLN A 93 -14.78 -20.18 -38.68
N GLY A 94 -13.90 -21.07 -39.15
CA GLY A 94 -12.48 -21.05 -38.84
C GLY A 94 -12.15 -21.18 -37.35
N PHE A 95 -13.08 -21.73 -36.55
CA PHE A 95 -13.00 -21.75 -35.09
C PHE A 95 -13.13 -23.16 -34.55
N ARG A 96 -12.13 -23.60 -33.78
CA ARG A 96 -12.07 -24.89 -33.10
C ARG A 96 -12.37 -26.05 -34.06
N GLY A 97 -13.38 -26.86 -33.80
CA GLY A 97 -13.76 -28.01 -34.64
C GLY A 97 -14.46 -27.62 -35.94
N ILE A 98 -14.84 -26.36 -36.13
CA ILE A 98 -15.67 -25.86 -37.24
C ILE A 98 -14.80 -25.12 -38.25
N GLY A 99 -14.76 -25.60 -39.48
CA GLY A 99 -13.95 -25.07 -40.58
C GLY A 99 -14.76 -24.08 -41.42
N ARG A 100 -15.49 -24.60 -42.42
CA ARG A 100 -16.39 -23.80 -43.26
C ARG A 100 -17.55 -23.20 -42.44
N PRO A 101 -18.19 -22.11 -42.93
CA PRO A 101 -19.30 -21.47 -42.23
C PRO A 101 -20.44 -22.43 -41.92
N ALA A 102 -20.78 -22.53 -40.64
CA ALA A 102 -21.86 -23.36 -40.14
C ALA A 102 -22.72 -22.55 -39.14
N ALA A 103 -24.04 -22.74 -39.19
CA ALA A 103 -24.97 -21.98 -38.36
C ALA A 103 -26.01 -22.87 -37.65
N LEU A 104 -26.36 -22.49 -36.43
CA LEU A 104 -27.48 -23.02 -35.66
C LEU A 104 -28.52 -21.91 -35.47
N GLU A 105 -29.76 -22.16 -35.86
CA GLU A 105 -30.86 -21.20 -35.73
C GLU A 105 -31.87 -21.66 -34.69
N PHE A 106 -32.37 -20.74 -33.86
CA PHE A 106 -33.26 -21.05 -32.74
C PHE A 106 -34.51 -20.18 -32.82
N ALA A 107 -35.65 -20.75 -32.43
CA ALA A 107 -36.87 -19.97 -32.24
C ALA A 107 -36.68 -19.05 -31.02
N PRO A 108 -36.78 -17.72 -31.16
CA PRO A 108 -36.64 -16.82 -30.02
C PRO A 108 -37.83 -16.99 -29.06
N GLY A 109 -37.54 -17.33 -27.81
CA GLY A 109 -38.55 -17.49 -26.76
C GLY A 109 -38.27 -18.69 -25.86
N PRO A 110 -39.06 -18.86 -24.77
CA PRO A 110 -38.95 -20.04 -23.91
C PRO A 110 -39.15 -21.34 -24.68
N GLY A 111 -38.35 -22.34 -24.35
CA GLY A 111 -38.41 -23.68 -24.95
C GLY A 111 -37.12 -24.45 -24.65
N LEU A 112 -37.16 -25.76 -24.86
CA LEU A 112 -36.00 -26.64 -24.75
C LEU A 112 -35.58 -27.11 -26.14
N THR A 113 -34.35 -26.79 -26.54
CA THR A 113 -33.71 -27.32 -27.75
C THR A 113 -32.54 -28.21 -27.35
N VAL A 114 -32.48 -29.44 -27.87
CA VAL A 114 -31.40 -30.39 -27.60
C VAL A 114 -30.65 -30.69 -28.89
N ILE A 115 -29.37 -30.34 -28.94
CA ILE A 115 -28.46 -30.59 -30.05
C ILE A 115 -27.63 -31.85 -29.75
N VAL A 116 -27.91 -32.92 -30.48
CA VAL A 116 -27.33 -34.25 -30.28
C VAL A 116 -26.31 -34.58 -31.36
N GLY A 117 -25.15 -35.11 -30.99
CA GLY A 117 -24.16 -35.56 -31.99
C GLY A 117 -22.98 -36.28 -31.38
N ARG A 118 -22.21 -37.00 -32.19
CA ARG A 118 -21.02 -37.75 -31.74
C ARG A 118 -19.95 -36.86 -31.10
N ASN A 119 -19.08 -37.43 -30.27
CA ASN A 119 -17.92 -36.70 -29.74
C ASN A 119 -17.07 -36.15 -30.90
N GLY A 120 -16.66 -34.88 -30.78
CA GLY A 120 -15.91 -34.18 -31.84
C GLY A 120 -16.74 -33.63 -33.01
N SER A 121 -18.07 -33.67 -32.95
CA SER A 121 -18.97 -33.17 -34.01
C SER A 121 -19.13 -31.63 -34.10
N GLY A 122 -18.49 -30.86 -33.22
CA GLY A 122 -18.59 -29.39 -33.20
C GLY A 122 -19.58 -28.80 -32.17
N LYS A 123 -20.28 -29.63 -31.38
CA LYS A 123 -21.19 -29.21 -30.29
C LYS A 123 -20.57 -28.18 -29.33
N SER A 124 -19.53 -28.58 -28.61
CA SER A 124 -18.80 -27.69 -27.69
C SER A 124 -18.18 -26.51 -28.42
N SER A 125 -17.83 -26.63 -29.71
CA SER A 125 -17.33 -25.50 -30.50
C SER A 125 -18.41 -24.42 -30.71
N PHE A 126 -19.68 -24.79 -30.92
CA PHE A 126 -20.79 -23.83 -30.97
C PHE A 126 -21.07 -23.18 -29.60
N ALA A 127 -21.06 -23.96 -28.51
CA ALA A 127 -21.23 -23.43 -27.16
C ALA A 127 -20.10 -22.46 -26.76
N GLU A 128 -18.85 -22.89 -26.96
CA GLU A 128 -17.63 -22.08 -26.74
C GLU A 128 -17.62 -20.81 -27.62
N ALA A 129 -18.14 -20.89 -28.85
CA ALA A 129 -18.24 -19.75 -29.75
C ALA A 129 -19.23 -18.71 -29.23
N ALA A 130 -20.42 -19.14 -28.78
CA ALA A 130 -21.41 -18.23 -28.22
C ALA A 130 -20.90 -17.52 -26.94
N GLU A 131 -20.21 -18.25 -26.06
CA GLU A 131 -19.57 -17.66 -24.88
C GLU A 131 -18.49 -16.65 -25.27
N ALA A 132 -17.60 -17.01 -26.20
CA ALA A 132 -16.53 -16.14 -26.66
C ALA A 132 -17.05 -14.87 -27.36
N ALA A 133 -18.12 -14.98 -28.15
CA ALA A 133 -18.76 -13.85 -28.82
C ALA A 133 -19.23 -12.79 -27.81
N LEU A 134 -19.99 -13.20 -26.79
CA LEU A 134 -20.62 -12.29 -25.84
C LEU A 134 -19.68 -11.81 -24.74
N THR A 135 -18.88 -12.70 -24.15
CA THR A 135 -18.03 -12.36 -22.98
C THR A 135 -16.64 -11.89 -23.36
N GLY A 136 -16.18 -12.23 -24.57
CA GLY A 136 -14.80 -12.04 -24.99
C GLY A 136 -13.76 -12.88 -24.28
N ARG A 137 -14.21 -13.83 -23.48
CA ARG A 137 -13.39 -14.80 -22.80
C ARG A 137 -13.91 -16.19 -23.11
N ASN A 138 -13.11 -17.19 -22.80
CA ASN A 138 -13.52 -18.57 -22.79
C ASN A 138 -12.84 -19.23 -21.59
N LEU A 139 -13.63 -19.72 -20.63
CA LEU A 139 -13.12 -20.24 -19.36
C LEU A 139 -12.13 -21.41 -19.51
N ARG A 140 -12.21 -22.13 -20.64
CA ARG A 140 -11.27 -23.19 -20.96
C ARG A 140 -9.91 -22.62 -21.31
N TRP A 141 -9.83 -21.52 -22.06
CA TRP A 141 -8.56 -20.92 -22.49
C TRP A 141 -7.83 -20.20 -21.35
N ASP A 142 -8.58 -19.53 -20.48
CA ASP A 142 -8.01 -18.82 -19.32
C ASP A 142 -7.33 -19.78 -18.32
N ALA A 143 -7.68 -21.07 -18.35
CA ALA A 143 -7.16 -22.10 -17.47
C ALA A 143 -6.08 -23.02 -18.11
N MET A 144 -5.76 -22.86 -19.41
CA MET A 144 -4.83 -23.74 -20.12
C MET A 144 -3.38 -23.17 -20.16
N PRO A 145 -2.35 -24.02 -20.04
CA PRO A 145 -0.94 -23.64 -20.24
C PRO A 145 -0.70 -23.04 -21.62
N ALA A 146 0.35 -22.22 -21.77
CA ALA A 146 0.59 -21.40 -22.97
C ALA A 146 0.57 -22.17 -24.31
N GLY A 147 1.05 -23.42 -24.35
CA GLY A 147 1.09 -24.24 -25.59
C GLY A 147 -0.25 -24.82 -26.05
N TRP A 148 -1.33 -24.70 -25.25
CA TRP A 148 -2.69 -25.11 -25.64
C TRP A 148 -3.53 -23.93 -26.17
N ARG A 149 -2.99 -22.70 -26.11
CA ARG A 149 -3.65 -21.49 -26.62
C ARG A 149 -3.59 -21.37 -28.14
N ASP A 150 -2.97 -22.30 -28.84
CA ASP A 150 -2.86 -22.32 -30.30
C ASP A 150 -3.99 -23.14 -30.96
N GLY A 151 -4.74 -23.93 -30.19
CA GLY A 151 -5.82 -24.80 -30.68
C GLY A 151 -7.19 -24.15 -30.85
N TRP A 152 -7.28 -22.82 -30.93
CA TRP A 152 -8.55 -22.08 -31.10
C TRP A 152 -8.91 -21.86 -32.57
N ARG A 153 -7.92 -21.72 -33.45
CA ARG A 153 -8.11 -21.63 -34.89
C ARG A 153 -8.32 -23.03 -35.46
N ASN A 154 -9.25 -23.17 -36.41
CA ASN A 154 -9.46 -24.44 -37.08
C ASN A 154 -8.25 -24.80 -37.95
N LEU A 155 -7.86 -26.07 -37.97
CA LEU A 155 -6.69 -26.55 -38.74
C LEU A 155 -6.97 -26.73 -40.23
N HIS A 156 -8.24 -26.82 -40.64
CA HIS A 156 -8.67 -27.12 -42.01
C HIS A 156 -9.26 -25.91 -42.72
N PHE A 157 -9.26 -24.74 -42.07
CA PHE A 157 -9.82 -23.49 -42.60
C PHE A 157 -9.08 -22.28 -42.02
N ASP A 158 -8.21 -21.67 -42.83
CA ASP A 158 -7.33 -20.56 -42.46
C ASP A 158 -7.72 -19.21 -43.09
N GLU A 159 -8.74 -19.19 -43.97
CA GLU A 159 -9.18 -17.97 -44.67
C GLU A 159 -9.69 -16.88 -43.72
N ARG A 160 -10.57 -17.24 -42.79
CA ARG A 160 -11.19 -16.29 -41.85
C ARG A 160 -11.75 -16.98 -40.62
N THR A 161 -11.31 -16.58 -39.43
CA THR A 161 -11.91 -17.00 -38.16
C THR A 161 -12.88 -15.94 -37.66
N GLU A 162 -14.15 -16.30 -37.61
CA GLU A 162 -15.24 -15.41 -37.24
C GLU A 162 -16.34 -16.16 -36.50
N ILE A 163 -16.91 -15.50 -35.51
CA ILE A 163 -18.07 -15.97 -34.77
C ILE A 163 -19.10 -14.85 -34.76
N THR A 164 -20.34 -15.20 -35.09
CA THR A 164 -21.48 -14.29 -35.06
C THR A 164 -22.61 -14.88 -34.25
N VAL A 165 -23.10 -14.12 -33.26
CA VAL A 165 -24.27 -14.47 -32.45
C VAL A 165 -25.36 -13.43 -32.70
N GLU A 166 -26.54 -13.89 -33.11
CA GLU A 166 -27.72 -13.04 -33.24
C GLU A 166 -28.63 -13.22 -32.02
N LEU A 167 -28.96 -12.09 -31.38
CA LEU A 167 -29.84 -12.03 -30.23
C LEU A 167 -31.10 -11.26 -30.57
N GLN A 168 -32.25 -11.80 -30.18
CA GLN A 168 -33.53 -11.12 -30.26
C GLN A 168 -33.90 -10.57 -28.89
N LEU A 169 -33.83 -9.25 -28.71
CA LEU A 169 -34.32 -8.62 -27.49
C LEU A 169 -35.84 -8.47 -27.56
N ALA A 170 -36.53 -8.86 -26.49
CA ALA A 170 -38.00 -8.91 -26.43
C ALA A 170 -38.61 -7.54 -26.77
N GLY A 171 -39.30 -7.41 -27.91
CA GLY A 171 -39.93 -6.17 -28.39
C GLY A 171 -39.19 -5.43 -29.52
N ASP A 172 -38.02 -5.93 -29.97
CA ASP A 172 -37.24 -5.28 -31.02
C ASP A 172 -37.76 -5.74 -32.37
N ARG A 173 -37.73 -4.85 -33.36
CA ARG A 173 -38.20 -5.16 -34.72
C ARG A 173 -37.24 -6.07 -35.50
N GLY A 174 -35.99 -6.20 -35.03
CA GLY A 174 -34.95 -7.01 -35.65
C GLY A 174 -33.95 -7.54 -34.61
N PRO A 175 -33.02 -8.41 -35.01
CA PRO A 175 -32.00 -8.95 -34.12
C PRO A 175 -30.84 -7.96 -33.92
N THR A 176 -30.19 -8.06 -32.77
CA THR A 176 -28.88 -7.49 -32.50
C THR A 176 -27.82 -8.55 -32.85
N ARG A 177 -26.87 -8.20 -33.72
CA ARG A 177 -25.79 -9.10 -34.14
C ARG A 177 -24.50 -8.77 -33.40
N VAL A 178 -23.91 -9.75 -32.73
CA VAL A 178 -22.62 -9.65 -32.06
C VAL A 178 -21.61 -10.48 -32.84
N THR A 179 -20.63 -9.82 -33.44
CA THR A 179 -19.63 -10.46 -34.30
C THR A 179 -18.23 -10.29 -33.73
N ARG A 180 -17.45 -11.37 -33.74
CA ARG A 180 -16.03 -11.37 -33.40
C ARG A 180 -15.20 -11.93 -34.53
N VAL A 181 -14.15 -11.20 -34.88
CA VAL A 181 -13.20 -11.58 -35.93
C VAL A 181 -11.80 -11.57 -35.35
N TRP A 182 -11.01 -12.59 -35.68
CA TRP A 182 -9.59 -12.66 -35.32
C TRP A 182 -8.72 -12.43 -36.54
N SER A 183 -7.81 -11.46 -36.46
CA SER A 183 -6.93 -11.06 -37.57
C SER A 183 -5.45 -11.40 -37.35
N GLY A 184 -5.09 -11.95 -36.19
CA GLY A 184 -3.71 -12.33 -35.86
C GLY A 184 -3.64 -13.71 -35.20
N ASP A 185 -2.43 -14.21 -34.98
CA ASP A 185 -2.19 -15.59 -34.49
C ASP A 185 -2.47 -15.76 -32.99
N SER A 186 -2.55 -14.65 -32.25
CA SER A 186 -2.99 -14.68 -30.87
C SER A 186 -4.51 -14.68 -30.79
N VAL A 187 -5.06 -15.49 -29.88
CA VAL A 187 -6.48 -15.42 -29.46
C VAL A 187 -6.88 -14.03 -28.96
N ARG A 188 -5.92 -13.21 -28.51
CA ARG A 188 -6.13 -11.81 -28.07
C ARG A 188 -6.30 -10.82 -29.22
N SER A 189 -6.08 -11.24 -30.48
CA SER A 189 -6.30 -10.39 -31.66
C SER A 189 -7.78 -10.16 -31.99
N ALA A 190 -8.69 -10.77 -31.24
CA ALA A 190 -10.13 -10.66 -31.43
C ALA A 190 -10.60 -9.20 -31.42
N ARG A 191 -11.32 -8.80 -32.46
CA ARG A 191 -12.09 -7.55 -32.49
C ARG A 191 -13.57 -7.88 -32.48
N GLY A 192 -14.32 -7.20 -31.62
CA GLY A 192 -15.75 -7.41 -31.45
C GLY A 192 -16.56 -6.19 -31.84
N GLU A 193 -17.58 -6.39 -32.66
CA GLU A 193 -18.56 -5.38 -33.07
C GLU A 193 -19.99 -5.85 -32.77
N VAL A 194 -20.86 -4.89 -32.53
CA VAL A 194 -22.28 -5.10 -32.29
C VAL A 194 -23.06 -4.26 -33.28
N VAL A 195 -23.92 -4.90 -34.05
CA VAL A 195 -24.84 -4.25 -34.98
C VAL A 195 -26.24 -4.30 -34.38
N GLY A 196 -26.79 -3.14 -34.04
CA GLY A 196 -28.12 -3.00 -33.49
C GLY A 196 -29.24 -3.27 -34.52
N PRO A 197 -30.51 -3.37 -34.07
CA PRO A 197 -31.66 -3.57 -34.97
C PRO A 197 -31.87 -2.42 -35.97
N ASP A 198 -31.32 -1.23 -35.68
CA ASP A 198 -31.31 -0.02 -36.51
C ASP A 198 -30.11 0.03 -37.48
N GLY A 199 -29.23 -0.97 -37.46
CA GLY A 199 -28.00 -1.02 -38.25
C GLY A 199 -26.85 -0.22 -37.66
N ALA A 200 -27.01 0.39 -36.48
CA ALA A 200 -25.93 1.10 -35.81
C ALA A 200 -24.82 0.12 -35.39
N VAL A 201 -23.57 0.44 -35.72
CA VAL A 201 -22.41 -0.37 -35.36
C VAL A 201 -21.70 0.26 -34.17
N VAL A 202 -21.59 -0.49 -33.08
CA VAL A 202 -20.87 -0.07 -31.88
C VAL A 202 -19.83 -1.13 -31.47
N PRO A 203 -18.72 -0.73 -30.82
CA PRO A 203 -17.81 -1.70 -30.23
C PRO A 203 -18.53 -2.54 -29.16
N LEU A 204 -18.19 -3.82 -29.02
CA LEU A 204 -18.83 -4.70 -28.03
C LEU A 204 -18.80 -4.16 -26.60
N ARG A 205 -17.69 -3.54 -26.18
CA ARG A 205 -17.55 -2.90 -24.86
C ARG A 205 -18.61 -1.81 -24.58
N SER A 206 -19.18 -1.22 -25.63
CA SER A 206 -20.21 -0.19 -25.53
C SER A 206 -21.60 -0.78 -25.30
N MET A 207 -21.78 -2.10 -25.41
CA MET A 207 -23.03 -2.80 -25.12
C MET A 207 -23.36 -2.80 -23.62
N GLY A 208 -22.35 -2.64 -22.75
CA GLY A 208 -22.52 -2.51 -21.30
C GLY A 208 -22.92 -3.79 -20.56
N TRP A 209 -22.93 -4.94 -21.24
CA TRP A 209 -23.37 -6.24 -20.68
C TRP A 209 -22.32 -6.97 -19.83
N ASP A 210 -21.08 -6.47 -19.75
CA ASP A 210 -20.00 -7.14 -19.02
C ASP A 210 -20.36 -7.44 -17.55
N PRO A 211 -20.98 -6.51 -16.78
CA PRO A 211 -21.43 -6.79 -15.41
C PRO A 211 -22.53 -7.86 -15.36
N GLU A 212 -23.53 -7.81 -16.25
CA GLU A 212 -24.65 -8.75 -16.29
C GLU A 212 -24.21 -10.14 -16.75
N LEU A 213 -23.35 -10.23 -17.77
CA LEU A 213 -22.76 -11.49 -18.25
C LEU A 213 -21.94 -12.16 -17.15
N SER A 214 -21.24 -11.38 -16.33
CA SER A 214 -20.51 -11.88 -15.16
C SER A 214 -21.46 -12.33 -14.05
N ARG A 215 -22.54 -11.57 -13.80
CA ARG A 215 -23.50 -11.80 -12.70
C ARG A 215 -24.43 -12.99 -12.95
N TYR A 216 -25.06 -13.05 -14.12
CA TYR A 216 -26.08 -14.06 -14.43
C TYR A 216 -25.49 -15.26 -15.15
N ARG A 217 -24.52 -15.00 -16.04
CA ARG A 217 -23.72 -15.97 -16.79
C ARG A 217 -24.58 -17.05 -17.50
N PRO A 218 -25.06 -16.80 -18.73
CA PRO A 218 -26.00 -17.66 -19.45
C PRO A 218 -25.34 -18.87 -20.16
N PHE A 219 -24.21 -19.33 -19.64
CA PHE A 219 -23.43 -20.45 -20.18
C PHE A 219 -23.17 -21.43 -19.05
N LEU A 220 -23.18 -22.72 -19.34
CA LEU A 220 -22.90 -23.75 -18.35
C LEU A 220 -22.17 -24.89 -19.06
N SER A 221 -20.84 -24.90 -18.96
CA SER A 221 -20.02 -25.95 -19.55
C SER A 221 -19.69 -27.04 -18.52
N TYR A 222 -19.32 -28.22 -19.00
CA TYR A 222 -18.86 -29.32 -18.14
C TYR A 222 -17.71 -28.90 -17.21
N ASP A 223 -16.67 -28.25 -17.74
CA ASP A 223 -15.50 -27.82 -16.95
C ASP A 223 -15.89 -26.87 -15.81
N GLU A 224 -16.95 -26.09 -16.00
CA GLU A 224 -17.45 -25.15 -15.00
C GLU A 224 -18.27 -25.84 -13.92
N LEU A 225 -19.13 -26.79 -14.28
CA LEU A 225 -19.88 -27.62 -13.34
C LEU A 225 -18.92 -28.38 -12.40
N GLY A 226 -17.83 -28.92 -12.96
CA GLY A 226 -16.74 -29.53 -12.19
C GLY A 226 -16.07 -28.56 -11.20
N ARG A 227 -15.70 -27.36 -11.69
CA ARG A 227 -14.94 -26.35 -10.91
C ARG A 227 -15.75 -25.65 -9.83
N ALA A 228 -17.06 -25.47 -10.04
CA ALA A 228 -17.96 -24.75 -9.15
C ALA A 228 -17.97 -25.33 -7.72
N VAL A 229 -17.74 -26.64 -7.59
CA VAL A 229 -17.81 -27.34 -6.30
C VAL A 229 -16.45 -27.95 -5.86
N THR A 230 -15.51 -28.30 -6.77
CA THR A 230 -14.21 -28.94 -6.38
C THR A 230 -12.98 -28.03 -6.36
N GLY A 231 -12.91 -26.99 -7.19
CA GLY A 231 -11.60 -26.40 -7.56
C GLY A 231 -11.38 -24.94 -7.20
N ARG A 232 -12.42 -24.10 -7.24
CA ARG A 232 -12.33 -22.65 -6.93
C ARG A 232 -13.57 -22.17 -6.22
N ALA A 233 -13.70 -22.58 -4.97
CA ALA A 233 -14.85 -22.30 -4.13
C ALA A 233 -15.22 -20.79 -4.02
N ALA A 234 -14.25 -19.90 -4.27
CA ALA A 234 -14.46 -18.46 -4.29
C ALA A 234 -15.22 -17.93 -5.52
N GLU A 235 -15.08 -18.53 -6.71
CA GLU A 235 -15.72 -18.02 -7.95
C GLU A 235 -17.25 -18.18 -7.90
N LEU A 236 -17.73 -19.36 -7.46
CA LEU A 236 -19.16 -19.60 -7.25
C LEU A 236 -19.70 -18.70 -6.13
N TYR A 237 -18.94 -18.51 -5.04
CA TYR A 237 -19.29 -17.58 -3.97
C TYR A 237 -19.46 -16.15 -4.51
N ASP A 238 -18.53 -15.68 -5.34
CA ASP A 238 -18.57 -14.32 -5.89
C ASP A 238 -19.76 -14.15 -6.86
N THR A 239 -20.02 -15.17 -7.68
CA THR A 239 -21.16 -15.19 -8.60
C THR A 239 -22.48 -15.11 -7.84
N LEU A 240 -22.66 -15.92 -6.79
CA LEU A 240 -23.85 -15.88 -5.95
C LEU A 240 -23.96 -14.56 -5.18
N THR A 241 -22.84 -14.04 -4.65
CA THR A 241 -22.81 -12.73 -3.97
C THR A 241 -23.25 -11.61 -4.90
N ALA A 242 -22.75 -11.60 -6.14
CA ALA A 242 -23.16 -10.64 -7.16
C ALA A 242 -24.63 -10.82 -7.55
N LEU A 243 -25.08 -12.05 -7.78
CA LEU A 243 -26.46 -12.38 -8.12
C LEU A 243 -27.44 -11.87 -7.04
N LEU A 244 -27.09 -12.03 -5.77
CA LEU A 244 -27.90 -11.62 -4.62
C LEU A 244 -27.80 -10.12 -4.29
N GLY A 245 -26.94 -9.35 -4.98
CA GLY A 245 -26.74 -7.93 -4.71
C GLY A 245 -25.95 -7.65 -3.42
N LEU A 246 -25.07 -8.56 -3.02
CA LEU A 246 -24.34 -8.51 -1.74
C LEU A 246 -22.89 -8.02 -1.90
N THR A 247 -22.53 -7.53 -3.09
CA THR A 247 -21.18 -7.07 -3.42
C THR A 247 -20.77 -5.88 -2.56
N ASP A 248 -21.62 -4.85 -2.46
CA ASP A 248 -21.32 -3.63 -1.69
C ASP A 248 -21.18 -3.92 -0.20
N LEU A 249 -22.04 -4.79 0.34
CA LEU A 249 -21.96 -5.29 1.70
C LEU A 249 -20.61 -5.98 1.97
N THR A 250 -20.15 -6.80 1.03
CA THR A 250 -18.88 -7.53 1.13
C THR A 250 -17.66 -6.62 0.95
N GLU A 251 -17.76 -5.56 0.15
CA GLU A 251 -16.70 -4.55 0.07
C GLU A 251 -16.64 -3.68 1.33
N ALA A 252 -17.77 -3.23 1.86
CA ALA A 252 -17.81 -2.48 3.11
C ALA A 252 -17.22 -3.28 4.30
N GLU A 253 -17.57 -4.56 4.43
CA GLU A 253 -16.95 -5.46 5.44
C GLU A 253 -15.42 -5.54 5.26
N ARG A 254 -14.95 -5.64 4.01
CA ARG A 254 -13.51 -5.69 3.70
C ARG A 254 -12.82 -4.37 4.02
N ARG A 255 -13.42 -3.22 3.70
CA ARG A 255 -12.89 -1.90 4.04
C ARG A 255 -12.71 -1.74 5.55
N LEU A 256 -13.72 -2.12 6.31
CA LEU A 256 -13.69 -2.04 7.77
C LEU A 256 -12.63 -2.98 8.37
N ALA A 257 -12.54 -4.23 7.88
CA ALA A 257 -11.50 -5.17 8.29
C ALA A 257 -10.08 -4.65 7.97
N ARG A 258 -9.88 -4.05 6.79
CA ARG A 258 -8.60 -3.41 6.40
C ARG A 258 -8.27 -2.25 7.33
N ALA A 259 -9.25 -1.43 7.69
CA ALA A 259 -9.04 -0.32 8.62
C ALA A 259 -8.59 -0.83 9.99
N CYS A 260 -9.28 -1.82 10.58
CA CYS A 260 -8.88 -2.41 11.85
C CYS A 260 -7.44 -2.96 11.81
N ASP A 261 -7.06 -3.70 10.76
CA ASP A 261 -5.69 -4.22 10.60
C ASP A 261 -4.64 -3.09 10.51
N GLN A 262 -4.93 -2.01 9.77
CA GLN A 262 -4.03 -0.86 9.67
C GLN A 262 -3.85 -0.14 11.00
N TYR A 263 -4.92 0.11 11.75
CA TYR A 263 -4.83 0.77 13.06
C TYR A 263 -4.19 -0.14 14.12
N ALA A 264 -4.44 -1.45 14.08
CA ALA A 264 -3.73 -2.41 14.94
C ALA A 264 -2.22 -2.39 14.67
N LYS A 265 -1.80 -2.39 13.39
CA LYS A 265 -0.38 -2.27 13.02
C LYS A 265 0.24 -0.96 13.51
N ARG A 266 -0.46 0.18 13.37
CA ARG A 266 0.01 1.48 13.87
C ARG A 266 0.13 1.50 15.39
N ARG A 267 -0.85 0.96 16.11
CA ARG A 267 -0.82 0.81 17.58
C ARG A 267 0.41 0.02 18.06
N ASP A 268 0.75 -1.05 17.36
CA ASP A 268 1.77 -2.01 17.79
C ASP A 268 3.20 -1.62 17.36
N ARG A 269 3.33 -0.72 16.37
CA ARG A 269 4.61 -0.33 15.77
C ARG A 269 5.66 0.17 16.79
N PRO A 270 5.35 1.11 17.71
CA PRO A 270 6.34 1.60 18.66
C PRO A 270 6.90 0.49 19.55
N GLY A 271 6.07 -0.50 19.91
CA GLY A 271 6.48 -1.63 20.73
C GLY A 271 7.49 -2.56 20.04
N ARG A 272 7.45 -2.66 18.70
CA ARG A 272 8.41 -3.47 17.92
C ARG A 272 9.79 -2.82 17.85
N GLU A 273 9.83 -1.51 17.75
CA GLU A 273 11.06 -0.73 17.60
C GLU A 273 11.69 -0.33 18.95
N HIS A 274 10.89 -0.35 20.03
CA HIS A 274 11.28 0.09 21.37
C HIS A 274 12.56 -0.60 21.90
N GLY A 275 12.64 -1.93 21.77
CA GLY A 275 13.78 -2.69 22.30
C GLY A 275 15.10 -2.33 21.61
N TYR A 276 15.08 -2.23 20.28
CA TYR A 276 16.25 -1.87 19.47
C TYR A 276 16.70 -0.43 19.74
N LEU A 277 15.75 0.52 19.80
CA LEU A 277 16.06 1.91 20.13
C LEU A 277 16.70 2.04 21.52
N LEU A 278 16.18 1.33 22.51
CA LEU A 278 16.70 1.38 23.88
C LEU A 278 18.13 0.83 23.99
N GLU A 279 18.47 -0.23 23.24
CA GLU A 279 19.83 -0.78 23.17
C GLU A 279 20.82 0.22 22.55
N ARG A 280 20.40 0.88 21.46
CA ARG A 280 21.21 1.94 20.82
C ARG A 280 21.42 3.15 21.72
N LEU A 281 20.39 3.61 22.42
CA LEU A 281 20.51 4.76 23.33
C LEU A 281 21.41 4.45 24.53
N ARG A 282 21.41 3.21 25.04
CA ARG A 282 22.26 2.79 26.17
C ARG A 282 23.73 2.59 25.81
N SER A 283 24.02 2.32 24.53
CA SER A 283 25.41 2.14 24.05
C SER A 283 26.09 3.47 23.69
N SER A 284 25.33 4.57 23.59
CA SER A 284 25.88 5.90 23.36
C SER A 284 26.42 6.53 24.65
N SER A 285 27.53 7.26 24.53
CA SER A 285 28.09 8.08 25.60
C SER A 285 27.46 9.47 25.71
N ASP A 286 26.53 9.84 24.81
CA ASP A 286 25.85 11.13 24.84
C ASP A 286 24.88 11.22 26.03
N ARG A 287 24.94 12.33 26.76
CA ARG A 287 24.07 12.59 27.92
C ARG A 287 22.59 12.58 27.55
N ARG A 288 22.21 13.09 26.36
CA ARG A 288 20.84 13.09 25.83
C ARG A 288 20.35 11.68 25.60
N ALA A 289 21.20 10.79 25.09
CA ALA A 289 20.87 9.38 24.90
C ALA A 289 20.57 8.69 26.24
N GLY A 290 21.38 8.97 27.27
CA GLY A 290 21.13 8.49 28.64
C GLY A 290 19.80 8.98 29.22
N LEU A 291 19.46 10.26 29.03
CA LEU A 291 18.17 10.84 29.47
C LEU A 291 16.98 10.24 28.70
N ALA A 292 17.10 10.07 27.39
CA ALA A 292 16.08 9.44 26.56
C ALA A 292 15.82 7.98 26.97
N ALA A 293 16.89 7.21 27.23
CA ALA A 293 16.77 5.83 27.72
C ALA A 293 16.05 5.75 29.08
N GLN A 294 16.31 6.68 30.00
CA GLN A 294 15.61 6.74 31.29
C GLN A 294 14.12 6.99 31.11
N LEU A 295 13.75 7.98 30.28
CA LEU A 295 12.34 8.31 29.99
C LEU A 295 11.59 7.17 29.29
N LEU A 296 12.25 6.46 28.37
CA LEU A 296 11.66 5.30 27.69
C LEU A 296 11.40 4.13 28.63
N THR A 297 12.16 3.99 29.71
CA THR A 297 11.96 2.95 30.73
C THR A 297 11.03 3.36 31.87
N ALA A 298 10.55 4.61 31.88
CA ALA A 298 9.67 5.10 32.94
C ALA A 298 8.28 4.43 32.86
N PRO A 299 7.53 4.34 33.99
CA PRO A 299 6.17 3.79 34.01
C PRO A 299 5.19 4.54 33.09
N SER A 300 5.42 5.85 32.91
CA SER A 300 4.71 6.71 31.96
C SER A 300 5.73 7.43 31.09
N ILE A 301 5.61 7.24 29.77
CA ILE A 301 6.54 7.84 28.81
C ILE A 301 6.05 9.25 28.45
N ASP A 302 6.87 10.25 28.75
CA ASP A 302 6.62 11.65 28.36
C ASP A 302 7.14 11.89 26.92
N LEU A 303 6.21 11.84 25.95
CA LEU A 303 6.52 11.99 24.53
C LEU A 303 6.99 13.39 24.17
N ASP A 304 6.50 14.43 24.86
CA ASP A 304 6.89 15.82 24.58
C ASP A 304 8.31 16.07 25.06
N ARG A 305 8.69 15.50 26.21
CA ARG A 305 10.06 15.59 26.70
C ARG A 305 11.04 14.82 25.80
N LEU A 306 10.65 13.65 25.29
CA LEU A 306 11.47 12.90 24.32
C LEU A 306 11.62 13.66 23.00
N ALA A 307 10.55 14.30 22.50
CA ALA A 307 10.62 15.15 21.31
C ALA A 307 11.60 16.32 21.49
N GLN A 308 11.59 16.97 22.67
CA GLN A 308 12.54 18.04 22.98
C GLN A 308 13.99 17.55 23.00
N ILE A 309 14.24 16.36 23.56
CA ILE A 309 15.59 15.76 23.57
C ILE A 309 16.02 15.45 22.14
N ALA A 310 15.15 14.85 21.33
CA ALA A 310 15.44 14.54 19.93
C ALA A 310 15.69 15.80 19.07
N ALA A 311 15.00 16.90 19.37
CA ALA A 311 15.19 18.17 18.65
C ALA A 311 16.43 18.97 19.12
N ASP A 312 17.13 18.51 20.17
CA ASP A 312 18.34 19.16 20.66
C ASP A 312 19.52 18.88 19.71
N ASP A 313 19.81 19.83 18.83
CA ASP A 313 20.94 19.87 17.90
C ASP A 313 22.19 20.52 18.51
N GLY A 314 22.15 20.82 19.81
CA GLY A 314 23.25 21.43 20.54
C GLY A 314 24.48 20.54 20.68
N PRO A 315 25.62 21.12 21.05
CA PRO A 315 26.82 20.33 21.34
C PRO A 315 26.65 19.50 22.61
N ALA A 316 27.21 18.29 22.61
CA ALA A 316 27.15 17.38 23.76
C ALA A 316 27.70 18.02 25.06
N ASP A 317 28.74 18.87 24.94
CA ASP A 317 29.26 19.72 26.01
C ASP A 317 29.42 21.19 25.52
N PRO A 318 28.53 22.11 25.94
CA PRO A 318 28.62 23.52 25.59
C PRO A 318 29.91 24.20 26.07
N ALA A 319 30.46 23.81 27.23
CA ALA A 319 31.69 24.38 27.77
C ALA A 319 32.91 23.97 26.94
N GLN A 320 32.98 22.69 26.58
CA GLN A 320 34.02 22.18 25.68
C GLN A 320 33.91 22.81 24.27
N HIS A 321 32.69 22.98 23.77
CA HIS A 321 32.45 23.61 22.46
C HIS A 321 32.95 25.06 22.41
N LEU A 322 32.84 25.83 23.51
CA LEU A 322 33.43 27.17 23.62
C LEU A 322 34.96 27.14 23.53
N VAL A 323 35.61 26.18 24.18
CA VAL A 323 37.08 25.99 24.11
C VAL A 323 37.50 25.65 22.68
N LEU A 324 36.80 24.74 22.00
CA LEU A 324 37.09 24.38 20.60
C LEU A 324 36.96 25.58 19.66
N ARG A 325 35.94 26.42 19.83
CA ARG A 325 35.77 27.67 19.03
C ARG A 325 36.93 28.64 19.25
N ARG A 326 37.42 28.76 20.49
CA ARG A 326 38.59 29.59 20.81
C ARG A 326 39.88 29.01 20.25
N LEU A 327 40.08 27.69 20.36
CA LEU A 327 41.22 26.99 19.77
C LEU A 327 41.30 27.19 18.26
N ARG A 328 40.18 27.08 17.53
CA ARG A 328 40.14 27.30 16.08
C ARG A 328 40.61 28.70 15.65
N ARG A 329 40.44 29.71 16.52
CA ARG A 329 40.81 31.11 16.28
C ARG A 329 42.11 31.54 16.96
N LEU A 330 42.69 30.69 17.81
CA LEU A 330 43.90 30.97 18.57
C LEU A 330 45.00 31.46 17.62
N SER A 331 45.71 32.55 17.91
CA SER A 331 46.89 33.00 17.14
C SER A 331 48.18 32.71 17.90
N VAL A 332 49.24 32.35 17.20
CA VAL A 332 50.61 32.19 17.76
C VAL A 332 51.59 32.91 16.85
N PRO A 333 52.77 33.36 17.36
CA PRO A 333 53.76 34.06 16.55
C PRO A 333 54.12 33.31 15.26
N GLU A 334 54.33 34.05 14.18
CA GLU A 334 54.66 33.46 12.88
C GLU A 334 56.12 32.98 12.82
N ARG A 335 56.40 32.02 11.92
CA ARG A 335 57.77 31.47 11.76
C ARG A 335 58.77 32.57 11.43
N ALA A 336 58.41 33.46 10.51
CA ALA A 336 59.28 34.54 10.05
C ALA A 336 59.64 35.44 11.23
N LEU A 337 58.63 35.93 11.95
CA LEU A 337 58.82 36.78 13.13
C LEU A 337 59.69 36.12 14.22
N LEU A 338 59.47 34.84 14.54
CA LEU A 338 60.33 34.12 15.48
C LEU A 338 61.79 34.06 14.99
N THR A 339 61.98 33.82 13.70
CA THR A 339 63.32 33.73 13.09
C THR A 339 64.03 35.09 13.13
N ASP A 340 63.30 36.16 12.84
CA ASP A 340 63.83 37.53 12.83
C ASP A 340 64.29 37.94 14.24
N VAL A 341 63.48 37.67 15.27
CA VAL A 341 63.84 37.96 16.66
C VAL A 341 65.02 37.09 17.14
N VAL A 342 65.08 35.81 16.78
CA VAL A 342 66.23 34.95 17.09
C VAL A 342 67.51 35.49 16.46
N ASN A 343 67.45 35.94 15.20
CA ASN A 343 68.59 36.52 14.51
C ASN A 343 69.03 37.84 15.16
N GLU A 344 68.08 38.69 15.55
CA GLU A 344 68.37 39.96 16.21
C GLU A 344 69.00 39.75 17.60
N LEU A 345 68.48 38.81 18.40
CA LEU A 345 69.07 38.43 19.70
C LEU A 345 70.51 37.92 19.55
N ARG A 346 70.76 37.03 18.57
CA ARG A 346 72.10 36.50 18.29
C ARG A 346 73.06 37.59 17.80
N GLY A 347 72.58 38.49 16.95
CA GLY A 347 73.34 39.65 16.47
C GLY A 347 73.73 40.58 17.61
N ALA A 348 72.76 40.94 18.47
CA ALA A 348 73.00 41.79 19.64
C ALA A 348 73.94 41.13 20.66
N ALA A 349 73.83 39.81 20.87
CA ALA A 349 74.73 39.06 21.73
C ALA A 349 76.18 39.10 21.23
N MET A 350 76.37 38.94 19.92
CA MET A 350 77.69 39.03 19.28
C MET A 350 78.30 40.44 19.45
N GLU A 351 77.52 41.49 19.19
CA GLU A 351 77.99 42.88 19.33
C GLU A 351 78.32 43.23 20.78
N LEU A 352 77.53 42.76 21.75
CA LEU A 352 77.85 42.90 23.17
C LEU A 352 79.16 42.19 23.54
N ALA A 353 79.35 40.96 23.07
CA ALA A 353 80.58 40.21 23.32
C ALA A 353 81.81 40.89 22.72
N MET A 354 81.68 41.52 21.55
CA MET A 354 82.74 42.31 20.91
C MET A 354 83.02 43.62 21.65
N ALA A 355 81.98 44.26 22.22
CA ALA A 355 82.13 45.50 22.98
C ALA A 355 82.74 45.27 24.37
N ALA A 356 82.46 44.14 25.01
CA ALA A 356 82.89 43.83 26.37
C ALA A 356 84.41 43.97 26.57
N GLY A 357 84.82 44.70 27.61
CA GLY A 357 86.25 44.86 27.97
C GLY A 357 87.04 45.82 27.07
N THR A 358 86.43 46.36 26.01
CA THR A 358 87.04 47.38 25.16
C THR A 358 87.22 48.72 25.89
N LYS A 359 87.99 49.64 25.30
CA LYS A 359 88.10 51.02 25.82
C LYS A 359 86.74 51.74 25.79
N GLY A 360 85.91 51.45 24.80
CA GLY A 360 84.56 52.02 24.66
C GLY A 360 83.61 51.54 25.75
N ASP A 361 83.66 50.26 26.11
CA ASP A 361 82.83 49.70 27.20
C ASP A 361 83.22 50.28 28.57
N ARG A 362 84.52 50.41 28.85
CA ARG A 362 84.99 51.13 30.05
C ARG A 362 84.54 52.60 30.07
N ALA A 363 84.63 53.30 28.94
CA ALA A 363 84.17 54.68 28.81
C ALA A 363 82.65 54.80 29.05
N ARG A 364 81.85 53.86 28.52
CA ARG A 364 80.40 53.78 28.75
C ARG A 364 80.08 53.58 30.23
N GLY A 365 80.73 52.61 30.89
CA GLY A 365 80.51 52.34 32.31
C GLY A 365 80.78 53.55 33.20
N VAL A 366 81.89 54.26 32.96
CA VAL A 366 82.21 55.50 33.69
C VAL A 366 81.21 56.61 33.38
N ALA A 367 80.87 56.83 32.10
CA ALA A 367 79.89 57.86 31.71
C ALA A 367 78.52 57.60 32.34
N GLU A 368 78.07 56.35 32.42
CA GLU A 368 76.78 56.02 33.03
C GLU A 368 76.78 56.17 34.54
N LEU A 369 77.88 55.81 35.22
CA LEU A 369 78.06 56.09 36.65
C LEU A 369 77.99 57.59 36.94
N LEU A 370 78.69 58.41 36.15
CA LEU A 370 78.63 59.87 36.29
C LEU A 370 77.24 60.43 36.01
N ARG A 371 76.52 59.93 35.00
CA ARG A 371 75.12 60.34 34.72
C ARG A 371 74.19 59.99 35.88
N ARG A 372 74.29 58.79 36.44
CA ARG A 372 73.50 58.38 37.61
C ARG A 372 73.83 59.22 38.84
N ALA A 373 75.10 59.51 39.08
CA ALA A 373 75.53 60.38 40.17
C ALA A 373 75.01 61.83 40.00
N LEU A 374 75.06 62.38 38.79
CA LEU A 374 74.49 63.69 38.47
C LEU A 374 72.97 63.72 38.67
N GLU A 375 72.27 62.69 38.20
CA GLU A 375 70.81 62.61 38.37
C GLU A 375 70.42 62.50 39.85
N HIS A 376 71.17 61.74 40.64
CA HIS A 376 70.96 61.68 42.09
C HIS A 376 71.14 63.06 42.75
N HIS A 377 72.23 63.76 42.43
CA HIS A 377 72.48 65.11 42.94
C HIS A 377 71.38 66.11 42.52
N ARG A 378 70.89 66.03 41.27
CA ARG A 378 69.77 66.88 40.81
C ARG A 378 68.48 66.68 41.62
N ARG A 379 68.21 65.45 42.05
CA ARG A 379 67.03 65.13 42.87
C ARG A 379 67.20 65.54 44.34
N HIS A 380 68.45 65.60 44.81
CA HIS A 380 68.80 65.90 46.20
C HIS A 380 69.88 67.00 46.28
N PRO A 381 69.57 68.24 45.85
CA PRO A 381 70.58 69.30 45.73
C PRO A 381 71.15 69.79 47.06
N ALA A 382 70.47 69.50 48.18
CA ALA A 382 70.95 69.85 49.53
C ALA A 382 71.98 68.86 50.08
N GLU A 383 72.11 67.69 49.46
CA GLU A 383 73.07 66.65 49.85
C GLU A 383 74.32 66.76 48.97
N THR A 384 75.37 67.35 49.53
CA THR A 384 76.64 67.61 48.81
C THR A 384 77.71 66.57 49.10
N ASP A 385 77.44 65.61 49.98
CA ASP A 385 78.42 64.61 50.40
C ASP A 385 78.44 63.45 49.39
N CYS A 386 79.62 62.88 49.14
CA CYS A 386 79.72 61.74 48.22
C CYS A 386 79.16 60.47 48.89
N PRO A 387 78.11 59.84 48.35
CA PRO A 387 77.48 58.66 48.96
C PRO A 387 78.36 57.40 48.89
N THR A 388 79.40 57.38 48.06
CA THR A 388 80.28 56.21 47.89
C THR A 388 81.46 56.21 48.86
N CYS A 389 82.10 57.36 49.06
CA CYS A 389 83.30 57.47 49.90
C CYS A 389 83.10 58.33 51.17
N GLY A 390 81.92 58.93 51.37
CA GLY A 390 81.58 59.74 52.55
C GLY A 390 82.28 61.10 52.61
N ALA A 391 82.94 61.53 51.54
CA ALA A 391 83.63 62.81 51.52
C ALA A 391 82.63 63.98 51.54
N GLY A 392 82.73 64.83 52.57
CA GLY A 392 81.84 65.97 52.77
C GLY A 392 82.00 67.06 51.70
N GLY A 393 80.89 67.58 51.19
CA GLY A 393 80.89 68.65 50.16
C GLY A 393 81.49 68.26 48.80
N ALA A 394 81.68 66.97 48.53
CA ALA A 394 82.36 66.47 47.33
C ALA A 394 81.55 66.61 46.03
N LEU A 395 80.22 66.70 46.10
CA LEU A 395 79.31 66.90 44.97
C LEU A 395 78.91 68.37 44.85
N ASP A 396 79.90 69.26 44.79
CA ASP A 396 79.70 70.70 44.62
C ASP A 396 79.44 71.11 43.15
N GLY A 397 79.16 72.39 42.93
CA GLY A 397 78.92 72.92 41.59
C GLY A 397 80.13 72.79 40.64
N ASP A 398 81.35 72.69 41.17
CA ASP A 398 82.56 72.42 40.41
C ASP A 398 82.66 70.96 39.98
N TRP A 399 82.28 70.03 40.85
CA TRP A 399 82.16 68.61 40.54
C TRP A 399 81.14 68.37 39.43
N VAL A 400 79.96 69.01 39.50
CA VAL A 400 78.93 68.91 38.45
C VAL A 400 79.52 69.30 37.08
N ARG A 401 80.21 70.45 37.00
CA ARG A 401 80.87 70.91 35.76
C ARG A 401 81.91 69.92 35.25
N ARG A 402 82.74 69.37 36.14
CA ARG A 402 83.77 68.37 35.78
C ARG A 402 83.14 67.06 35.31
N ALA A 403 82.13 66.56 35.99
CA ALA A 403 81.41 65.35 35.64
C ALA A 403 80.72 65.48 34.27
N GLU A 404 80.07 66.61 33.99
CA GLU A 404 79.47 66.89 32.68
C GLU A 404 80.53 67.01 31.57
N ALA A 405 81.68 67.64 31.83
CA ALA A 405 82.77 67.72 30.87
C ALA A 405 83.39 66.34 30.57
N GLU A 406 83.53 65.50 31.59
CA GLU A 406 84.03 64.15 31.46
C GLU A 406 83.06 63.23 30.70
N ILE A 407 81.75 63.36 30.94
CA ILE A 407 80.73 62.68 30.12
C ILE A 407 80.86 63.09 28.65
N ARG A 408 80.94 64.40 28.34
CA ARG A 408 81.13 64.88 26.96
C ARG A 408 82.41 64.35 26.30
N ARG A 409 83.48 64.15 27.09
CA ARG A 409 84.75 63.56 26.61
C ARG A 409 84.63 62.06 26.33
N LEU A 410 83.94 61.33 27.19
CA LEU A 410 83.81 59.87 27.11
C LEU A 410 82.74 59.43 26.09
N GLU A 411 81.75 60.27 25.79
CA GLU A 411 80.62 59.95 24.89
C GLU A 411 81.04 59.45 23.50
N PRO A 412 81.92 60.12 22.74
CA PRO A 412 82.33 59.63 21.42
C PRO A 412 83.07 58.29 21.48
N VAL A 413 83.81 58.03 22.57
CA VAL A 413 84.55 56.78 22.79
C VAL A 413 83.60 55.65 23.21
N ALA A 414 82.56 55.98 23.97
CA ALA A 414 81.55 55.05 24.47
C ALA A 414 80.47 54.69 23.44
N ALA A 415 80.30 55.48 22.36
CA ALA A 415 79.19 55.38 21.43
C ALA A 415 78.95 53.96 20.87
N GLY A 416 80.01 53.28 20.41
CA GLY A 416 79.89 51.92 19.88
C GLY A 416 79.45 50.89 20.91
N ALA A 417 79.97 50.97 22.14
CA ALA A 417 79.55 50.09 23.22
C ALA A 417 78.13 50.43 23.69
N ALA A 418 77.78 51.71 23.83
CA ALA A 418 76.44 52.15 24.20
C ALA A 418 75.37 51.65 23.21
N ALA A 419 75.64 51.74 21.90
CA ALA A 419 74.76 51.21 20.87
C ALA A 419 74.57 49.69 20.96
N ALA A 420 75.63 48.92 21.28
CA ALA A 420 75.53 47.48 21.46
C ALA A 420 74.67 47.09 22.69
N TYR A 421 74.79 47.81 23.80
CA TYR A 421 73.93 47.61 24.97
C TYR A 421 72.47 47.99 24.70
N GLU A 422 72.23 49.13 24.05
CA GLU A 422 70.88 49.56 23.67
C GLU A 422 70.21 48.57 22.71
N ARG A 423 70.96 48.07 21.71
CA ARG A 423 70.48 47.04 20.79
C ARG A 423 70.11 45.75 21.52
N ALA A 424 70.92 45.32 22.48
CA ALA A 424 70.64 44.15 23.30
C ALA A 424 69.39 44.30 24.18
N ASP A 425 69.19 45.47 24.78
CA ASP A 425 67.98 45.76 25.57
C ASP A 425 66.74 45.75 24.67
N ASN A 426 66.81 46.42 23.52
CA ASN A 426 65.74 46.41 22.51
C ASN A 426 65.43 44.98 22.01
N ALA A 427 66.45 44.16 21.78
CA ALA A 427 66.27 42.77 21.34
C ALA A 427 65.59 41.92 22.43
N ARG A 428 65.91 42.11 23.72
CA ARG A 428 65.18 41.45 24.83
C ARG A 428 63.74 41.88 24.90
N ASP A 429 63.46 43.16 24.73
CA ASP A 429 62.10 43.67 24.81
C ASP A 429 61.23 43.15 23.65
N GLN A 430 61.80 43.08 22.43
CA GLN A 430 61.15 42.42 21.29
C GLN A 430 60.86 40.94 21.57
N ALA A 431 61.83 40.22 22.15
CA ALA A 431 61.67 38.81 22.52
C ALA A 431 60.59 38.59 23.58
N ARG A 432 60.59 39.39 24.65
CA ARG A 432 59.58 39.34 25.72
C ARG A 432 58.18 39.69 25.22
N PHE A 433 58.07 40.60 24.27
CA PHE A 433 56.79 40.95 23.65
C PHE A 433 56.13 39.75 22.93
N LEU A 434 56.91 38.79 22.43
CA LEU A 434 56.39 37.56 21.81
C LEU A 434 55.89 36.53 22.85
N MET A 435 56.33 36.65 24.11
CA MET A 435 56.05 35.71 25.19
C MET A 435 54.76 36.07 25.93
N ALA A 436 53.64 36.05 25.20
CA ALA A 436 52.34 36.32 25.76
C ALA A 436 51.94 35.27 26.84
N PRO A 437 51.30 35.70 27.93
CA PRO A 437 50.86 34.79 29.00
C PRO A 437 49.84 33.78 28.49
N MET A 438 49.78 32.60 29.13
CA MET A 438 48.82 31.57 28.74
C MET A 438 47.37 32.06 28.90
N PRO A 439 46.50 31.91 27.87
CA PRO A 439 45.10 32.30 27.99
C PRO A 439 44.36 31.49 29.06
N ALA A 440 43.64 32.14 29.98
CA ALA A 440 42.96 31.49 31.11
C ALA A 440 41.90 30.43 30.73
N TRP A 441 41.44 30.41 29.48
CA TRP A 441 40.48 29.43 28.97
C TRP A 441 41.13 28.16 28.42
N LEU A 442 42.45 28.16 28.24
CA LEU A 442 43.21 27.01 27.75
C LEU A 442 43.44 26.05 28.93
N PRO A 443 43.06 24.77 28.83
CA PRO A 443 43.29 23.82 29.91
C PRO A 443 44.81 23.64 30.17
N PRO A 444 45.30 23.88 31.39
CA PRO A 444 46.74 23.81 31.70
C PRO A 444 47.31 22.40 31.51
N ASP A 445 46.50 21.37 31.75
CA ASP A 445 46.92 19.97 31.61
C ASP A 445 46.97 19.49 30.16
N SER A 446 46.44 20.26 29.21
CA SER A 446 46.50 19.93 27.78
C SER A 446 47.92 20.01 27.24
N GLU A 447 48.22 19.27 26.17
CA GLU A 447 49.53 19.33 25.51
C GLU A 447 49.92 20.77 25.14
N LEU A 448 48.98 21.54 24.59
CA LEU A 448 49.19 22.94 24.26
C LEU A 448 49.38 23.83 25.49
N GLY A 449 48.62 23.59 26.56
CA GLY A 449 48.75 24.34 27.81
C GLY A 449 50.13 24.19 28.44
N ARG A 450 50.67 22.97 28.48
CA ARG A 450 52.03 22.68 28.98
C ARG A 450 53.11 23.39 28.17
N VAL A 451 53.02 23.31 26.83
CA VAL A 451 53.99 23.97 25.94
C VAL A 451 53.89 25.50 26.03
N TRP A 452 52.69 26.06 26.26
CA TRP A 452 52.51 27.49 26.47
C TRP A 452 53.12 27.97 27.79
N ALA A 453 52.95 27.20 28.86
CA ALA A 453 53.60 27.50 30.14
C ALA A 453 55.13 27.48 30.01
N GLU A 454 55.69 26.53 29.26
CA GLU A 454 57.11 26.53 28.90
C GLU A 454 57.49 27.79 28.10
N TRP A 455 56.67 28.21 27.13
CA TRP A 455 56.92 29.42 26.35
C TRP A 455 56.99 30.68 27.22
N GLU A 456 56.02 30.84 28.13
CA GLU A 456 55.90 31.97 29.06
C GLU A 456 57.09 32.06 30.03
N ALA A 457 57.62 30.92 30.49
CA ALA A 457 58.80 30.87 31.36
C ALA A 457 60.06 31.49 30.73
N GLY A 458 60.09 31.67 29.40
CA GLY A 458 61.18 32.36 28.71
C GLY A 458 61.36 33.82 29.10
N THR A 459 60.33 34.46 29.68
CA THR A 459 60.38 35.87 30.10
C THR A 459 61.41 36.14 31.20
N GLU A 460 61.73 35.11 31.99
CA GLU A 460 62.73 35.19 33.07
C GLU A 460 64.17 35.00 32.57
N ILE A 461 64.37 34.59 31.30
CA ILE A 461 65.71 34.40 30.73
C ILE A 461 66.35 35.77 30.44
N THR A 462 67.49 36.03 31.07
CA THR A 462 68.24 37.29 30.90
C THR A 462 69.33 37.22 29.84
N ASP A 463 69.88 36.02 29.62
CA ASP A 463 70.93 35.79 28.62
C ASP A 463 70.35 35.75 27.20
N LEU A 464 70.93 36.53 26.29
CA LEU A 464 70.42 36.67 24.92
C LEU A 464 70.52 35.37 24.11
N THR A 465 71.56 34.58 24.34
CA THR A 465 71.79 33.33 23.58
C THR A 465 70.81 32.26 24.03
N GLN A 466 70.62 32.12 25.35
CA GLN A 466 69.62 31.23 25.93
C GLN A 466 68.19 31.65 25.53
N LEU A 467 67.91 32.95 25.49
CA LEU A 467 66.62 33.47 25.06
C LEU A 467 66.35 33.15 23.58
N ALA A 468 67.37 33.29 22.73
CA ALA A 468 67.27 32.92 21.32
C ALA A 468 67.04 31.41 21.13
N GLU A 469 67.74 30.56 21.89
CA GLU A 469 67.54 29.10 21.87
C GLU A 469 66.15 28.69 22.35
N HIS A 470 65.65 29.31 23.42
CA HIS A 470 64.29 29.13 23.91
C HIS A 470 63.25 29.49 22.85
N ILE A 471 63.41 30.65 22.19
CA ILE A 471 62.52 31.09 21.13
C ILE A 471 62.51 30.10 19.95
N GLU A 472 63.68 29.62 19.56
CA GLU A 472 63.83 28.69 18.45
C GLU A 472 63.24 27.30 18.73
N THR A 473 63.43 26.79 19.94
CA THR A 473 63.04 25.42 20.33
C THR A 473 61.59 25.36 20.82
N VAL A 474 61.26 26.13 21.85
CA VAL A 474 59.92 26.16 22.47
C VAL A 474 58.93 26.87 21.56
N GLY A 475 59.33 27.96 20.89
CA GLY A 475 58.46 28.65 19.94
C GLY A 475 58.07 27.79 18.74
N ARG A 476 58.98 26.92 18.28
CA ARG A 476 58.69 25.94 17.23
C ARG A 476 57.68 24.89 17.70
N ARG A 477 57.86 24.34 18.91
CA ARG A 477 56.93 23.38 19.54
C ARG A 477 55.55 24.01 19.75
N LEU A 478 55.51 25.23 20.30
CA LEU A 478 54.28 25.98 20.51
C LEU A 478 53.48 26.12 19.21
N ARG A 479 54.15 26.48 18.11
CA ARG A 479 53.51 26.60 16.81
C ARG A 479 52.98 25.28 16.29
N SER A 480 53.77 24.20 16.33
CA SER A 480 53.31 22.89 15.86
C SER A 480 52.11 22.38 16.66
N THR A 481 52.15 22.49 17.99
CA THR A 481 51.07 22.04 18.87
C THR A 481 49.82 22.90 18.71
N ALA A 482 49.97 24.22 18.53
CA ALA A 482 48.84 25.11 18.27
C ALA A 482 48.16 24.81 16.91
N VAL A 483 48.94 24.52 15.86
CA VAL A 483 48.38 24.13 14.55
C VAL A 483 47.64 22.79 14.65
N ALA A 484 48.20 21.79 15.35
CA ALA A 484 47.54 20.51 15.58
C ALA A 484 46.23 20.69 16.37
N ALA A 485 46.25 21.48 17.44
CA ALA A 485 45.08 21.78 18.25
C ALA A 485 43.99 22.52 17.46
N ARG A 486 44.36 23.50 16.60
CA ARG A 486 43.42 24.17 15.68
C ARG A 486 42.75 23.18 14.73
N LYS A 487 43.53 22.28 14.14
CA LYS A 487 43.02 21.28 13.19
C LYS A 487 42.05 20.32 13.88
N ALA A 488 42.44 19.74 15.01
CA ALA A 488 41.59 18.84 15.79
C ALA A 488 40.32 19.53 16.31
N ALA A 489 40.41 20.82 16.67
CA ALA A 489 39.25 21.61 17.05
C ALA A 489 38.33 21.91 15.85
N GLY A 490 38.89 22.12 14.66
CA GLY A 490 38.13 22.25 13.42
C GLY A 490 37.31 21.00 13.12
N GLU A 491 37.98 19.83 13.08
CA GLU A 491 37.34 18.54 12.80
C GLU A 491 36.18 18.23 13.77
N ARG A 492 36.36 18.51 15.08
CA ARG A 492 35.28 18.34 16.09
C ARG A 492 34.16 19.38 16.02
N LEU A 493 34.43 20.57 15.47
CA LEU A 493 33.39 21.58 15.29
C LEU A 493 32.54 21.33 14.04
N ASP A 494 33.04 20.55 13.09
CA ASP A 494 32.32 20.19 11.86
C ASP A 494 31.30 19.06 12.11
N ASP A 495 31.51 18.19 13.10
CA ASP A 495 30.48 17.32 13.70
C ASP A 495 30.27 17.65 15.19
N PRO A 496 29.47 18.68 15.50
CA PRO A 496 29.26 19.13 16.88
C PRO A 496 28.40 18.17 17.70
N THR A 497 27.75 17.19 17.06
CA THR A 497 26.78 16.28 17.69
C THR A 497 27.41 15.00 18.23
N ASP A 498 28.66 14.71 17.84
CA ASP A 498 29.40 13.50 18.28
C ASP A 498 28.58 12.21 18.08
N GLY A 499 27.92 12.09 16.92
CA GLY A 499 27.08 10.94 16.56
C GLY A 499 25.65 10.94 17.14
N TRP A 500 25.24 11.98 17.88
CA TRP A 500 23.86 12.10 18.39
C TRP A 500 22.81 12.24 17.29
N SER A 501 23.14 12.91 16.17
CA SER A 501 22.21 13.23 15.08
C SER A 501 21.42 12.01 14.57
N GLU A 502 22.10 10.88 14.35
CA GLU A 502 21.44 9.65 13.88
C GLU A 502 20.48 9.06 14.92
N LEU A 503 20.86 9.11 16.22
CA LEU A 503 20.01 8.65 17.32
C LEU A 503 18.84 9.59 17.58
N ALA A 504 19.05 10.89 17.38
CA ALA A 504 18.04 11.92 17.47
C ALA A 504 16.93 11.73 16.43
N GLU A 505 17.31 11.47 15.17
CA GLU A 505 16.36 11.15 14.09
C GLU A 505 15.54 9.89 14.40
N GLN A 506 16.19 8.83 14.89
CA GLN A 506 15.50 7.59 15.29
C GLN A 506 14.55 7.82 16.47
N LEU A 507 14.98 8.59 17.48
CA LEU A 507 14.14 8.92 18.62
C LEU A 507 12.93 9.77 18.19
N ALA A 508 13.13 10.75 17.31
CA ALA A 508 12.06 11.58 16.76
C ALA A 508 11.05 10.73 15.98
N ALA A 509 11.51 9.84 15.10
CA ALA A 509 10.65 8.92 14.36
C ALA A 509 9.84 8.01 15.30
N TRP A 510 10.48 7.47 16.35
CA TRP A 510 9.81 6.66 17.35
C TRP A 510 8.74 7.45 18.14
N VAL A 511 9.02 8.71 18.49
CA VAL A 511 8.05 9.59 19.18
C VAL A 511 6.82 9.83 18.30
N GLU A 512 7.02 10.10 17.01
CA GLU A 512 5.90 10.28 16.07
C GLU A 512 5.08 9.00 15.93
N ASP A 513 5.73 7.83 15.83
CA ASP A 513 5.04 6.54 15.84
C ASP A 513 4.29 6.30 17.16
N ALA A 514 4.85 6.70 18.31
CA ALA A 514 4.19 6.57 19.62
C ALA A 514 2.96 7.48 19.77
N ARG A 515 3.02 8.71 19.24
CA ARG A 515 1.87 9.62 19.13
C ARG A 515 0.79 9.04 18.23
N ALA A 516 1.18 8.56 17.04
CA ALA A 516 0.28 7.92 16.10
C ALA A 516 -0.37 6.63 16.67
N ALA A 517 0.37 5.86 17.46
CA ALA A 517 -0.14 4.68 18.15
C ALA A 517 -1.22 5.02 19.19
N THR A 518 -1.07 6.15 19.88
CA THR A 518 -2.08 6.63 20.84
C THR A 518 -3.39 6.96 20.12
N ALA A 519 -3.34 7.77 19.06
CA ALA A 519 -4.51 8.07 18.23
C ALA A 519 -5.12 6.80 17.61
N ALA A 520 -4.28 5.85 17.18
CA ALA A 520 -4.75 4.59 16.63
C ALA A 520 -5.49 3.72 17.65
N ARG A 521 -5.10 3.73 18.94
CA ARG A 521 -5.82 3.00 20.01
C ARG A 521 -7.24 3.54 20.20
N GLU A 522 -7.40 4.86 20.19
CA GLU A 522 -8.71 5.50 20.33
C GLU A 522 -9.64 5.17 19.16
N ALA A 523 -9.09 5.14 17.94
CA ALA A 523 -9.81 4.79 16.71
C ALA A 523 -10.14 3.28 16.60
N LEU A 524 -9.24 2.40 17.06
CA LEU A 524 -9.35 0.96 16.84
C LEU A 524 -10.52 0.32 17.59
N ARG A 525 -10.75 0.67 18.86
CA ARG A 525 -11.83 0.08 19.67
C ARG A 525 -13.21 0.22 19.02
N PRO A 526 -13.68 1.43 18.62
CA PRO A 526 -14.97 1.56 17.95
C PRO A 526 -14.98 0.91 16.56
N ALA A 527 -13.85 0.88 15.84
CA ALA A 527 -13.75 0.20 14.55
C ALA A 527 -13.90 -1.33 14.68
N GLU A 528 -13.32 -1.95 15.70
CA GLU A 528 -13.47 -3.39 15.99
C GLU A 528 -14.91 -3.74 16.38
N GLN A 529 -15.55 -2.93 17.24
CA GLN A 529 -16.97 -3.09 17.57
C GLN A 529 -17.86 -2.98 16.32
N ALA A 530 -17.58 -1.99 15.46
CA ALA A 530 -18.28 -1.83 14.19
C ALA A 530 -18.09 -3.06 13.29
N LEU A 531 -16.87 -3.62 13.21
CA LEU A 531 -16.56 -4.78 12.39
C LEU A 531 -17.30 -6.03 12.89
N GLU A 532 -17.30 -6.27 14.20
CA GLU A 532 -18.00 -7.40 14.81
C GLU A 532 -19.50 -7.33 14.56
N TRP A 533 -20.11 -6.16 14.79
CA TRP A 533 -21.52 -5.94 14.51
C TRP A 533 -21.85 -6.11 13.02
N PHE A 534 -21.07 -5.45 12.14
CA PHE A 534 -21.29 -5.50 10.69
C PHE A 534 -21.19 -6.93 10.17
N THR A 535 -20.21 -7.68 10.66
CA THR A 535 -20.03 -9.11 10.36
C THR A 535 -21.29 -9.92 10.66
N GLY A 536 -21.83 -9.75 11.87
CA GLY A 536 -23.01 -10.48 12.32
C GLY A 536 -24.22 -10.20 11.43
N ILE A 537 -24.51 -8.91 11.20
CA ILE A 537 -25.64 -8.48 10.37
C ILE A 537 -25.43 -8.88 8.91
N ALA A 538 -24.23 -8.76 8.37
CA ALA A 538 -23.95 -9.15 7.00
C ALA A 538 -24.16 -10.66 6.78
N ARG A 539 -23.87 -11.49 7.80
CA ARG A 539 -24.16 -12.93 7.78
C ARG A 539 -25.66 -13.21 7.73
N GLU A 540 -26.46 -12.50 8.52
CA GLU A 540 -27.93 -12.62 8.51
C GLU A 540 -28.54 -12.21 7.17
N ILE A 541 -28.15 -11.05 6.64
CA ILE A 541 -28.62 -10.56 5.35
C ILE A 541 -28.23 -11.53 4.22
N ARG A 542 -27.00 -12.07 4.24
CA ARG A 542 -26.57 -13.12 3.29
C ARG A 542 -27.48 -14.34 3.35
N ALA A 543 -27.76 -14.86 4.55
CA ALA A 543 -28.60 -16.04 4.73
C ALA A 543 -30.05 -15.79 4.26
N GLU A 544 -30.63 -14.62 4.59
CA GLU A 544 -31.97 -14.24 4.17
C GLU A 544 -32.10 -14.13 2.65
N ARG A 545 -31.09 -13.56 1.98
CA ARG A 545 -31.07 -13.40 0.52
C ARG A 545 -30.82 -14.72 -0.20
N LEU A 546 -30.01 -15.60 0.36
CA LEU A 546 -29.71 -16.91 -0.22
C LEU A 546 -30.89 -17.88 -0.10
N ARG A 547 -31.72 -17.75 0.94
CA ARG A 547 -32.81 -18.69 1.26
C ARG A 547 -33.71 -19.08 0.07
N PRO A 548 -34.22 -18.16 -0.77
CA PRO A 548 -35.08 -18.55 -1.90
C PRO A 548 -34.32 -19.37 -2.95
N LEU A 549 -33.06 -19.02 -3.22
CA LEU A 549 -32.22 -19.76 -4.16
C LEU A 549 -31.81 -21.12 -3.61
N ALA A 550 -31.54 -21.20 -2.30
CA ALA A 550 -31.25 -22.46 -1.62
C ALA A 550 -32.43 -23.44 -1.69
N ALA A 551 -33.65 -22.98 -1.42
CA ALA A 551 -34.86 -23.81 -1.53
C ALA A 551 -35.09 -24.31 -2.97
N GLN A 552 -34.82 -23.49 -3.98
CA GLN A 552 -34.89 -23.92 -5.38
C GLN A 552 -33.79 -24.94 -5.73
N ALA A 553 -32.58 -24.76 -5.20
CA ALA A 553 -31.49 -25.71 -5.39
C ALA A 553 -31.81 -27.06 -4.73
N GLU A 554 -32.38 -27.06 -3.53
CA GLU A 554 -32.87 -28.26 -2.84
C GLU A 554 -33.97 -28.97 -3.65
N HIS A 555 -34.93 -28.21 -4.20
CA HIS A 555 -35.96 -28.77 -5.07
C HIS A 555 -35.36 -29.46 -6.30
N VAL A 556 -34.43 -28.81 -6.99
CA VAL A 556 -33.75 -29.41 -8.16
C VAL A 556 -32.91 -30.62 -7.74
N TRP A 557 -32.20 -30.55 -6.61
CA TRP A 557 -31.43 -31.67 -6.06
C TRP A 557 -32.30 -32.90 -5.82
N HIS A 558 -33.47 -32.73 -5.19
CA HIS A 558 -34.41 -33.84 -4.97
C HIS A 558 -34.88 -34.52 -6.24
N ARG A 559 -34.92 -33.81 -7.37
CA ARG A 559 -35.32 -34.34 -8.68
C ARG A 559 -34.16 -35.04 -9.39
N LEU A 560 -32.92 -34.68 -9.08
CA LEU A 560 -31.72 -35.21 -9.72
C LEU A 560 -31.03 -36.33 -8.95
N ARG A 561 -31.21 -36.43 -7.63
CA ARG A 561 -30.48 -37.40 -6.79
C ARG A 561 -30.77 -38.86 -7.19
N GLN A 562 -29.71 -39.65 -7.26
CA GLN A 562 -29.76 -41.10 -7.52
C GLN A 562 -30.19 -41.84 -6.26
N GLU A 563 -29.47 -41.60 -5.15
CA GLU A 563 -29.77 -42.21 -3.87
C GLU A 563 -30.72 -41.34 -3.06
N ARG A 564 -31.88 -41.89 -2.68
CA ARG A 564 -32.86 -41.23 -1.81
C ARG A 564 -32.36 -40.98 -0.38
N ARG A 565 -31.14 -41.42 -0.06
CA ARG A 565 -30.51 -41.37 1.25
C ARG A 565 -29.64 -40.13 1.45
N ILE A 566 -29.35 -39.41 0.37
CA ILE A 566 -28.53 -38.21 0.40
C ILE A 566 -29.44 -36.97 0.27
N ASP A 567 -29.50 -36.18 1.33
CA ASP A 567 -30.30 -34.95 1.42
C ASP A 567 -29.40 -33.71 1.45
N LEU A 568 -29.82 -32.65 0.76
CA LEU A 568 -29.17 -31.34 0.82
C LEU A 568 -29.80 -30.56 1.99
N GLU A 569 -29.11 -30.48 3.13
CA GLU A 569 -29.67 -29.85 4.33
C GLU A 569 -29.56 -28.33 4.31
N ALA A 570 -28.40 -27.82 3.88
CA ALA A 570 -28.16 -26.39 3.87
C ALA A 570 -27.17 -25.95 2.79
N LEU A 571 -27.48 -24.80 2.18
CA LEU A 571 -26.59 -24.06 1.29
C LEU A 571 -26.21 -22.75 1.98
N ARG A 572 -24.91 -22.53 2.25
CA ARG A 572 -24.42 -21.37 2.99
C ARG A 572 -23.25 -20.69 2.28
N LEU A 573 -23.22 -19.36 2.32
CA LEU A 573 -22.05 -18.57 1.91
C LEU A 573 -21.15 -18.35 3.13
N VAL A 574 -20.00 -19.02 3.17
CA VAL A 574 -19.10 -19.01 4.34
C VAL A 574 -17.67 -18.55 4.00
N GLY A 575 -16.92 -18.21 5.03
CA GLY A 575 -15.51 -17.78 4.90
C GLY A 575 -15.34 -16.35 4.40
N ARG A 576 -14.08 -15.88 4.40
CA ARG A 576 -13.69 -14.53 4.00
C ARG A 576 -12.42 -14.55 3.18
N GLY A 577 -12.21 -13.51 2.37
CA GLY A 577 -10.98 -13.35 1.58
C GLY A 577 -10.72 -14.60 0.73
N ALA A 578 -9.50 -15.12 0.78
CA ALA A 578 -9.12 -16.32 0.02
C ALA A 578 -9.80 -17.62 0.49
N ARG A 579 -10.41 -17.65 1.69
CA ARG A 579 -11.09 -18.83 2.26
C ARG A 579 -12.61 -18.84 2.02
N ARG A 580 -13.15 -17.86 1.28
CA ARG A 580 -14.59 -17.78 1.00
C ARG A 580 -15.05 -18.91 0.07
N ARG A 581 -16.19 -19.52 0.38
CA ARG A 581 -16.74 -20.64 -0.36
C ARG A 581 -18.25 -20.78 -0.17
N VAL A 582 -18.88 -21.46 -1.13
CA VAL A 582 -20.21 -22.05 -0.93
C VAL A 582 -20.02 -23.33 -0.11
N ALA A 583 -20.56 -23.35 1.10
CA ALA A 583 -20.68 -24.55 1.90
C ALA A 583 -22.01 -25.23 1.57
N VAL A 584 -21.92 -26.52 1.29
CA VAL A 584 -23.05 -27.40 1.01
C VAL A 584 -23.00 -28.46 2.10
N ASP A 585 -24.02 -28.46 2.95
CA ASP A 585 -24.19 -29.47 4.01
C ASP A 585 -25.10 -30.57 3.45
N VAL A 586 -24.61 -31.80 3.53
CA VAL A 586 -25.25 -32.98 2.96
C VAL A 586 -25.37 -34.04 4.06
N ALA A 587 -26.57 -34.59 4.25
CA ALA A 587 -26.81 -35.70 5.17
C ALA A 587 -26.91 -37.02 4.42
N VAL A 588 -26.43 -38.08 5.05
CA VAL A 588 -26.51 -39.46 4.55
C VAL A 588 -27.27 -40.30 5.58
N ASP A 589 -28.36 -40.94 5.17
CA ASP A 589 -29.21 -41.77 6.04
C ASP A 589 -29.73 -41.02 7.30
N GLY A 590 -29.94 -39.70 7.19
CA GLY A 590 -30.44 -38.86 8.30
C GLY A 590 -29.43 -38.58 9.41
N ALA A 591 -28.16 -38.98 9.25
CA ALA A 591 -27.08 -38.57 10.12
C ALA A 591 -26.41 -37.30 9.55
N GLU A 592 -26.40 -36.23 10.34
CA GLU A 592 -25.68 -35.00 10.03
C GLU A 592 -24.18 -35.29 9.94
N ALA A 593 -23.57 -35.08 8.77
CA ALA A 593 -22.13 -35.14 8.63
C ALA A 593 -21.53 -33.77 9.03
N GLU A 594 -21.01 -33.64 10.25
CA GLU A 594 -20.32 -32.43 10.70
C GLU A 594 -19.07 -32.17 9.84
N GLY A 595 -19.18 -31.22 8.92
CA GLY A 595 -18.05 -30.67 8.18
C GLY A 595 -17.76 -31.36 6.84
N THR A 596 -18.38 -30.81 5.79
CA THR A 596 -17.97 -30.85 4.37
C THR A 596 -17.10 -32.03 3.92
N SER A 597 -17.66 -32.95 3.14
CA SER A 597 -16.89 -33.62 2.10
C SER A 597 -17.75 -33.94 0.89
N PRO A 598 -17.64 -33.13 -0.19
CA PRO A 598 -18.00 -33.56 -1.55
C PRO A 598 -17.31 -34.87 -1.97
N GLY A 599 -16.27 -35.31 -1.23
CA GLY A 599 -15.59 -36.59 -1.43
C GLY A 599 -16.42 -37.83 -1.07
N LEU A 600 -17.59 -37.67 -0.47
CA LEU A 600 -18.57 -38.76 -0.27
C LEU A 600 -19.53 -38.92 -1.46
N LEU A 601 -19.60 -37.92 -2.35
CA LEU A 601 -20.48 -37.96 -3.52
C LEU A 601 -19.79 -38.67 -4.67
N SER A 602 -20.54 -39.49 -5.40
CA SER A 602 -20.09 -40.00 -6.70
C SER A 602 -19.92 -38.87 -7.71
N GLN A 603 -19.17 -39.11 -8.80
CA GLN A 603 -18.98 -38.12 -9.85
C GLN A 603 -20.32 -37.66 -10.48
N GLY A 604 -21.32 -38.54 -10.56
CA GLY A 604 -22.66 -38.22 -11.06
C GLY A 604 -23.48 -37.35 -10.11
N GLU A 605 -23.46 -37.68 -8.81
CA GLU A 605 -24.13 -36.89 -7.76
C GLU A 605 -23.51 -35.51 -7.62
N PHE A 606 -22.19 -35.43 -7.75
CA PHE A 606 -21.49 -34.16 -7.77
C PHE A 606 -21.97 -33.25 -8.92
N GLN A 607 -22.11 -33.82 -10.13
CA GLN A 607 -22.61 -33.10 -11.29
C GLN A 607 -24.07 -32.65 -11.10
N ALA A 608 -24.91 -33.51 -10.51
CA ALA A 608 -26.28 -33.18 -10.14
C ALA A 608 -26.34 -32.01 -9.15
N LEU A 609 -25.43 -31.98 -8.16
CA LEU A 609 -25.35 -30.90 -7.17
C LEU A 609 -24.99 -29.57 -7.84
N ALA A 610 -23.99 -29.58 -8.74
CA ALA A 610 -23.60 -28.38 -9.47
C ALA A 610 -24.75 -27.81 -10.32
N LEU A 611 -25.51 -28.68 -11.00
CA LEU A 611 -26.70 -28.28 -11.76
C LEU A 611 -27.81 -27.75 -10.86
N SER A 612 -28.01 -28.34 -9.69
CA SER A 612 -29.01 -27.89 -8.72
C SER A 612 -28.76 -26.47 -8.22
N ILE A 613 -27.49 -26.06 -8.08
CA ILE A 613 -27.14 -24.69 -7.68
C ILE A 613 -27.18 -23.73 -8.88
N CYS A 614 -26.81 -24.19 -10.08
CA CYS A 614 -26.67 -23.32 -11.25
C CYS A 614 -27.98 -23.05 -11.99
N LEU A 615 -28.86 -24.04 -12.15
CA LEU A 615 -30.10 -23.89 -12.90
C LEU A 615 -31.06 -22.84 -12.31
N PRO A 616 -31.32 -22.80 -10.98
CA PRO A 616 -32.18 -21.80 -10.37
C PRO A 616 -31.76 -20.35 -10.63
N ARG A 617 -30.45 -20.10 -10.78
CA ARG A 617 -29.91 -18.75 -11.08
C ARG A 617 -30.50 -18.17 -12.37
N THR A 618 -30.82 -19.02 -13.34
CA THR A 618 -31.41 -18.57 -14.60
C THR A 618 -32.81 -18.01 -14.43
N LEU A 619 -33.54 -18.43 -13.40
CA LEU A 619 -34.94 -18.07 -13.17
C LEU A 619 -35.11 -16.80 -12.34
N VAL A 620 -34.03 -16.22 -11.82
CA VAL A 620 -34.06 -14.95 -11.09
C VAL A 620 -34.75 -13.86 -11.94
N PRO A 621 -35.71 -13.09 -11.39
CA PRO A 621 -36.55 -12.15 -12.15
C PRO A 621 -35.78 -11.13 -12.98
N ASP A 622 -34.70 -10.58 -12.41
CA ASP A 622 -33.88 -9.52 -13.03
C ASP A 622 -32.89 -10.03 -14.08
N ASN A 623 -32.82 -11.34 -14.34
CA ASN A 623 -31.90 -11.90 -15.33
C ASN A 623 -32.29 -11.47 -16.76
N PRO A 624 -31.48 -10.61 -17.43
CA PRO A 624 -31.78 -10.10 -18.77
C PRO A 624 -31.58 -11.15 -19.86
N PHE A 625 -30.85 -12.23 -19.57
CA PHE A 625 -30.66 -13.33 -20.51
C PHE A 625 -31.87 -14.27 -20.41
N GLY A 626 -32.70 -14.23 -21.45
CA GLY A 626 -33.80 -15.15 -21.64
C GLY A 626 -33.36 -16.57 -21.99
N PHE A 627 -32.07 -16.79 -22.25
CA PHE A 627 -31.50 -18.07 -22.66
C PHE A 627 -30.43 -18.62 -21.69
N LEU A 628 -30.21 -19.93 -21.74
CA LEU A 628 -29.08 -20.63 -21.12
C LEU A 628 -28.57 -21.71 -22.07
N LEU A 629 -27.25 -21.73 -22.29
CA LEU A 629 -26.57 -22.79 -23.05
C LEU A 629 -25.92 -23.78 -22.10
N LEU A 630 -26.25 -25.07 -22.24
CA LEU A 630 -25.64 -26.15 -21.47
C LEU A 630 -24.79 -27.01 -22.40
N ASP A 631 -23.49 -27.14 -22.13
CA ASP A 631 -22.59 -28.02 -22.87
C ASP A 631 -22.32 -29.30 -22.07
N ASP A 632 -22.96 -30.37 -22.53
CA ASP A 632 -22.88 -31.74 -22.06
C ASP A 632 -23.23 -31.96 -20.58
N PRO A 633 -24.49 -31.70 -20.16
CA PRO A 633 -24.88 -31.77 -18.76
C PRO A 633 -25.03 -33.21 -18.21
N VAL A 634 -24.93 -34.24 -19.06
CA VAL A 634 -25.32 -35.65 -18.76
C VAL A 634 -24.13 -36.53 -18.32
N GLN A 635 -22.95 -35.95 -18.10
CA GLN A 635 -21.74 -36.73 -17.82
C GLN A 635 -21.78 -37.45 -16.47
N ALA A 636 -21.31 -38.70 -16.44
CA ALA A 636 -21.23 -39.56 -15.26
C ALA A 636 -22.58 -39.78 -14.53
N MET A 637 -23.71 -39.52 -15.20
CA MET A 637 -25.05 -39.74 -14.67
C MET A 637 -25.59 -41.12 -15.07
N ASP A 638 -26.37 -41.74 -14.19
CA ASP A 638 -27.16 -42.93 -14.49
C ASP A 638 -28.47 -42.57 -15.22
N THR A 639 -29.28 -43.57 -15.57
CA THR A 639 -30.52 -43.35 -16.34
C THR A 639 -31.57 -42.58 -15.54
N GLU A 640 -31.70 -42.83 -14.24
CA GLU A 640 -32.70 -42.19 -13.38
C GLU A 640 -32.40 -40.69 -13.21
N THR A 641 -31.14 -40.32 -12.99
CA THR A 641 -30.70 -38.92 -12.95
C THR A 641 -30.99 -38.22 -14.26
N VAL A 642 -30.78 -38.89 -15.40
CA VAL A 642 -31.04 -38.32 -16.72
C VAL A 642 -32.53 -38.06 -16.95
N GLU A 643 -33.42 -38.94 -16.46
CA GLU A 643 -34.86 -38.68 -16.46
C GLU A 643 -35.24 -37.48 -15.57
N GLY A 644 -34.68 -37.42 -14.37
CA GLY A 644 -34.82 -36.28 -13.46
C GLY A 644 -34.39 -34.97 -14.11
N LEU A 645 -33.20 -34.98 -14.73
CA LEU A 645 -32.63 -33.84 -15.46
C LEU A 645 -33.51 -33.45 -16.65
N SER A 646 -34.02 -34.41 -17.43
CA SER A 646 -34.93 -34.15 -18.54
C SER A 646 -36.16 -33.37 -18.08
N THR A 647 -36.71 -33.75 -16.92
CA THR A 647 -37.88 -33.09 -16.34
C THR A 647 -37.58 -31.68 -15.87
N VAL A 648 -36.45 -31.49 -15.16
CA VAL A 648 -35.99 -30.16 -14.71
C VAL A 648 -35.71 -29.24 -15.90
N LEU A 649 -35.04 -29.73 -16.94
CA LEU A 649 -34.75 -28.95 -18.15
C LEU A 649 -36.04 -28.56 -18.87
N ALA A 650 -37.01 -29.47 -19.01
CA ALA A 650 -38.29 -29.16 -19.63
C ALA A 650 -39.07 -28.10 -18.82
N GLU A 651 -39.01 -28.17 -17.49
CA GLU A 651 -39.64 -27.21 -16.58
C GLU A 651 -39.01 -25.83 -16.67
N VAL A 652 -37.69 -25.71 -16.55
CA VAL A 652 -36.96 -24.45 -16.74
C VAL A 652 -37.19 -23.91 -18.16
N GLY A 653 -37.25 -24.80 -19.15
CA GLY A 653 -37.56 -24.51 -20.56
C GLY A 653 -38.91 -23.84 -20.79
N ARG A 654 -39.89 -24.00 -19.87
CA ARG A 654 -41.17 -23.27 -19.96
C ARG A 654 -41.02 -21.76 -19.71
N HIS A 655 -39.96 -21.37 -19.01
CA HIS A 655 -39.73 -19.99 -18.57
C HIS A 655 -38.52 -19.33 -19.26
N ARG A 656 -37.57 -20.14 -19.75
CA ARG A 656 -36.32 -19.71 -20.38
C ARG A 656 -36.06 -20.52 -21.65
N GLN A 657 -35.27 -19.96 -22.56
CA GLN A 657 -34.77 -20.65 -23.74
C GLN A 657 -33.56 -21.51 -23.36
N LEU A 658 -33.72 -22.81 -23.30
CA LEU A 658 -32.61 -23.73 -23.04
C LEU A 658 -32.08 -24.32 -24.33
N VAL A 659 -30.77 -24.26 -24.51
CA VAL A 659 -30.06 -24.94 -25.59
C VAL A 659 -29.07 -25.91 -24.97
N VAL A 660 -29.36 -27.21 -25.07
CA VAL A 660 -28.53 -28.27 -24.49
C VAL A 660 -27.76 -28.95 -25.61
N PHE A 661 -26.44 -28.92 -25.54
CA PHE A 661 -25.57 -29.73 -26.37
C PHE A 661 -25.26 -31.03 -25.63
N THR A 662 -25.45 -32.19 -26.24
CA THR A 662 -25.03 -33.45 -25.62
C THR A 662 -24.62 -34.48 -26.66
N HIS A 663 -23.76 -35.40 -26.26
CA HIS A 663 -23.45 -36.60 -27.03
C HIS A 663 -24.21 -37.84 -26.54
N ASP A 664 -24.87 -37.73 -25.38
CA ASP A 664 -25.57 -38.81 -24.73
C ASP A 664 -27.00 -38.95 -25.26
N THR A 665 -27.32 -40.11 -25.84
CA THR A 665 -28.65 -40.37 -26.40
C THR A 665 -29.71 -40.62 -25.32
N ARG A 666 -29.32 -40.90 -24.08
CA ARG A 666 -30.26 -41.15 -22.98
C ARG A 666 -31.13 -39.92 -22.66
N LEU A 667 -30.61 -38.71 -22.86
CA LEU A 667 -31.36 -37.46 -22.66
C LEU A 667 -32.50 -37.28 -23.68
N PRO A 668 -32.26 -37.29 -25.00
CA PRO A 668 -33.35 -37.24 -25.97
C PRO A 668 -34.29 -38.45 -25.82
N ASP A 669 -33.78 -39.65 -25.52
CA ASP A 669 -34.63 -40.83 -25.29
C ASP A 669 -35.55 -40.65 -24.08
N ALA A 670 -35.07 -40.04 -23.00
CA ALA A 670 -35.87 -39.70 -21.82
C ALA A 670 -36.93 -38.63 -22.11
N LEU A 671 -36.59 -37.58 -22.87
CA LEU A 671 -37.56 -36.56 -23.29
C LEU A 671 -38.71 -37.15 -24.13
N HIS A 672 -38.40 -38.07 -25.05
CA HIS A 672 -39.40 -38.81 -25.82
C HIS A 672 -40.27 -39.69 -24.93
N ARG A 673 -39.64 -40.53 -24.10
CA ARG A 673 -40.33 -41.48 -23.22
C ARG A 673 -41.27 -40.78 -22.23
N LEU A 674 -40.85 -39.65 -21.68
CA LEU A 674 -41.62 -38.86 -20.71
C LEU A 674 -42.63 -37.91 -21.37
N GLY A 675 -42.66 -37.80 -22.71
CA GLY A 675 -43.56 -36.89 -23.42
C GLY A 675 -43.29 -35.41 -23.15
N LEU A 676 -42.06 -35.04 -22.81
CA LEU A 676 -41.68 -33.68 -22.46
C LEU A 676 -41.41 -32.85 -23.73
N PRO A 677 -41.89 -31.60 -23.84
CA PRO A 677 -41.76 -30.80 -25.04
C PRO A 677 -40.31 -30.34 -25.27
N ALA A 678 -39.71 -30.76 -26.39
CA ALA A 678 -38.37 -30.36 -26.80
C ALA A 678 -38.20 -30.40 -28.33
N ASP A 679 -37.32 -29.54 -28.84
CA ASP A 679 -36.85 -29.53 -30.24
C ASP A 679 -35.49 -30.23 -30.30
N ILE A 680 -35.45 -31.44 -30.85
CA ILE A 680 -34.24 -32.29 -30.87
C ILE A 680 -33.64 -32.23 -32.27
N ARG A 681 -32.38 -31.82 -32.37
CA ARG A 681 -31.67 -31.67 -33.64
C ARG A 681 -30.35 -32.41 -33.64
N ARG A 682 -29.96 -32.98 -34.78
CA ARG A 682 -28.71 -33.73 -34.88
C ARG A 682 -27.63 -32.90 -35.53
N ILE A 683 -26.42 -32.89 -34.97
CA ILE A 683 -25.25 -32.22 -35.56
C ILE A 683 -24.24 -33.27 -36.03
N GLN A 684 -23.78 -33.09 -37.26
CA GLN A 684 -22.83 -33.98 -37.93
C GLN A 684 -21.60 -33.20 -38.38
N ARG A 685 -20.48 -33.93 -38.48
CA ARG A 685 -19.21 -33.43 -38.98
C ARG A 685 -18.56 -34.51 -39.84
N ASP A 686 -18.05 -34.13 -41.00
CA ASP A 686 -17.26 -34.99 -41.89
C ASP A 686 -15.77 -34.61 -41.90
N ALA A 687 -15.05 -35.13 -42.89
CA ALA A 687 -13.67 -34.76 -43.15
C ALA A 687 -13.55 -33.26 -43.47
N MET A 688 -12.43 -32.64 -43.08
CA MET A 688 -12.16 -31.20 -43.29
C MET A 688 -13.00 -30.25 -42.42
N SER A 689 -13.56 -30.72 -41.30
CA SER A 689 -14.27 -29.84 -40.36
C SER A 689 -15.50 -29.15 -40.93
N ASN A 690 -16.15 -29.72 -41.93
CA ASN A 690 -17.45 -29.26 -42.38
C ASN A 690 -18.53 -29.81 -41.43
N VAL A 691 -19.38 -28.90 -40.93
CA VAL A 691 -20.34 -29.17 -39.85
C VAL A 691 -21.70 -28.70 -40.30
N TRP A 692 -22.72 -29.56 -40.17
CA TRP A 692 -24.10 -29.24 -40.52
C TRP A 692 -25.08 -29.86 -39.54
N VAL A 693 -26.32 -29.35 -39.58
CA VAL A 693 -27.44 -29.84 -38.79
C VAL A 693 -28.29 -30.74 -39.67
N ALA A 694 -28.51 -31.97 -39.24
CA ALA A 694 -29.41 -32.94 -39.84
C ALA A 694 -30.80 -32.89 -39.16
N ASP A 695 -31.76 -33.64 -39.71
CA ASP A 695 -33.20 -33.66 -39.38
C ASP A 695 -33.59 -33.27 -37.94
N THR A 696 -34.67 -32.49 -37.86
CA THR A 696 -35.30 -32.05 -36.60
C THR A 696 -36.42 -32.99 -36.19
N ASP A 697 -36.38 -33.46 -34.94
CA ASP A 697 -37.45 -34.23 -34.31
C ASP A 697 -38.09 -33.41 -33.18
N ARG A 698 -39.40 -33.53 -32.97
CA ARG A 698 -40.13 -32.76 -31.95
C ARG A 698 -40.92 -33.70 -31.04
N THR A 699 -40.67 -33.59 -29.74
CA THR A 699 -41.41 -34.35 -28.73
C THR A 699 -42.64 -33.58 -28.23
N GLY A 700 -43.74 -34.29 -27.98
CA GLY A 700 -44.95 -33.72 -27.33
C GLY A 700 -45.97 -33.03 -28.25
N GLY A 701 -45.86 -33.18 -29.58
CA GLY A 701 -46.80 -32.59 -30.55
C GLY A 701 -48.08 -33.41 -30.76
N GLY A 702 -49.09 -33.22 -29.93
CA GLY A 702 -50.50 -33.49 -30.29
C GLY A 702 -51.04 -32.31 -31.12
N ALA A 703 -51.73 -32.61 -32.23
CA ALA A 703 -52.22 -31.65 -33.21
C ALA A 703 -52.98 -30.44 -32.60
N ALA A 704 -52.48 -29.22 -32.83
CA ALA A 704 -53.26 -28.00 -32.80
C ALA A 704 -52.65 -26.99 -33.79
N GLY A 705 -53.49 -26.50 -34.72
CA GLY A 705 -53.11 -25.64 -35.82
C GLY A 705 -52.64 -24.25 -35.40
N ALA A 706 -52.05 -23.55 -36.38
CA ALA A 706 -51.57 -22.18 -36.29
C ALA A 706 -52.53 -21.24 -35.53
N GLY A 707 -52.05 -20.67 -34.43
CA GLY A 707 -52.70 -19.59 -33.68
C GLY A 707 -51.63 -18.72 -33.01
N GLY A 708 -51.77 -17.40 -33.16
CA GLY A 708 -50.81 -16.34 -32.80
C GLY A 708 -50.24 -16.33 -31.36
N PRO A 709 -49.35 -15.36 -31.06
CA PRO A 709 -48.55 -15.36 -29.84
C PRO A 709 -49.44 -15.32 -28.58
N ALA A 710 -49.41 -16.40 -27.81
CA ALA A 710 -50.06 -16.47 -26.51
C ALA A 710 -49.40 -15.47 -25.54
N ALA A 711 -50.22 -14.75 -24.77
CA ALA A 711 -49.79 -13.86 -23.71
C ALA A 711 -48.89 -14.60 -22.69
N PRO A 712 -47.89 -13.95 -22.08
CA PRO A 712 -47.06 -14.59 -21.08
C PRO A 712 -47.93 -15.08 -19.92
N PRO A 713 -47.73 -16.31 -19.41
CA PRO A 713 -48.46 -16.77 -18.24
C PRO A 713 -48.14 -15.85 -17.04
N GLY A 714 -49.16 -15.58 -16.23
CA GLY A 714 -49.05 -14.74 -15.04
C GLY A 714 -47.96 -15.24 -14.08
N SER A 715 -47.52 -14.34 -13.19
CA SER A 715 -46.43 -14.46 -12.21
C SER A 715 -46.64 -15.55 -11.13
N GLY A 716 -46.99 -16.77 -11.52
CA GLY A 716 -46.92 -17.94 -10.66
C GLY A 716 -45.46 -18.31 -10.42
N ASP A 717 -45.13 -18.65 -9.18
CA ASP A 717 -43.84 -19.20 -8.81
C ASP A 717 -43.56 -20.45 -9.68
N PRO A 718 -42.50 -20.46 -10.51
CA PRO A 718 -42.21 -21.59 -11.40
C PRO A 718 -41.91 -22.88 -10.64
N TRP A 719 -41.62 -22.79 -9.34
CA TRP A 719 -41.42 -23.91 -8.43
C TRP A 719 -42.43 -23.79 -7.30
N GLY A 720 -43.64 -24.31 -7.47
CA GLY A 720 -44.72 -24.13 -6.49
C GLY A 720 -44.28 -24.53 -5.07
N ALA A 721 -44.02 -23.54 -4.20
CA ALA A 721 -43.79 -23.79 -2.79
C ALA A 721 -45.07 -24.42 -2.19
N PRO A 722 -44.97 -25.47 -1.37
CA PRO A 722 -46.13 -25.96 -0.64
C PRO A 722 -46.63 -24.84 0.27
N ARG A 723 -47.89 -24.43 0.08
CA ARG A 723 -48.58 -23.61 1.08
C ARG A 723 -48.59 -24.42 2.37
N ALA A 724 -47.96 -23.90 3.41
CA ALA A 724 -48.07 -24.44 4.75
C ALA A 724 -49.56 -24.46 5.14
N ASP A 725 -50.12 -25.65 5.24
CA ASP A 725 -51.48 -25.88 5.72
C ASP A 725 -51.43 -25.81 7.26
N PRO A 726 -52.13 -24.86 7.92
CA PRO A 726 -52.13 -24.81 9.37
C PRO A 726 -52.99 -25.96 9.90
N LEU A 727 -52.30 -26.98 10.42
CA LEU A 727 -52.72 -27.88 11.51
C LEU A 727 -54.24 -28.02 11.73
N ARG A 728 -54.84 -29.07 11.16
CA ARG A 728 -55.98 -29.75 11.80
C ARG A 728 -55.43 -30.68 12.88
N GLY A 729 -55.46 -30.22 14.13
CA GLY A 729 -55.32 -31.10 15.28
C GLY A 729 -56.63 -31.84 15.55
N ILE A 730 -56.61 -33.17 15.48
CA ILE A 730 -57.55 -34.08 16.18
C ILE A 730 -56.80 -35.39 16.44
N GLY A 731 -56.71 -35.79 17.71
CA GLY A 731 -56.37 -37.17 18.14
C GLY A 731 -55.06 -37.27 18.88
#